data_AF-A0A7S2NGD1-F1
#
_entry.id   AF-A0A7S2NGD1-F1
#
_cell.length_a   1.000
_cell.length_b   1.000
_cell.length_c   1.000
_cell.angle_alpha   90.00
_cell.angle_beta   90.00
_cell.angle_gamma   90.00
#
_symmetry.space_group_name_H-M   'P 1'
#
loop_
_entity.id
_entity.type
_entity.pdbx_description
1 polymer ?
#
loop_
_entity_poly.entity_id
_entity_poly.type
_entity_poly.pdbx_seq_one_letter_code
_entity_poly.pdbx_strand_id
1 'polypeptide(L)'
;EFVMEGPVSGNLEAIASVVQGPAPPRAREQTVSLVGMGVRNPGHSDSPDKYWMCTRNTGGDGMLQIPFTRYDLEAYAEWRFDRQTALNMGKMYCRHQGHLEGIELFDSSFFNISPSESLGMDPEQRLTLETTWCALYDAGYERMKLQRSSAHIGVFVGVSGSDWHWVPLPSNAQPGMGTTEAVIGGRVTFCLNIKGPCQIINTACSASLVSMHSGKLHLLFPHDAMESVLTTGISINTTPHVFHGNCSSGALSFMGRSFSFDKSADGFGRSEGTSAAVFKCVDYTRDVYGILAGSQANHDGRSASLTAPNGPAQERCVRSVLAETKLEPPEIDCFECHGTGTSLGDPIEVGAIRKVMIKHERVDPLMITTNKTNIGHLEGGAAMAGMCVCVQTVLHSCCLPALHLNQLNPHLEHSTFDAWLASECQNFPFEQGNCHVSSFGFGGTNGHAIYWGYNRERQAGTIKDKILRRMKRMAPPEVRPVGDNPDEWESDLPDADVKPGDKFVIHFASDDPPDAPLKWERAQALGDDEDDDDAFFCITGNFNGWEDDRMAPGDVPGQNVTTVTVPAGGVLEFRFLKDGDADKVICPDIPGCSKKCAPIIGPEAGLTNSWVIREEEDTELQVEILSLKGKYSVLWFKA
;
A
#
# COMPACT_ATOMS: atom_id res chain seq x y z
N GLU A 1 48.46 -13.04 19.82
CA GLU A 1 47.56 -12.87 18.66
C GLU A 1 46.41 -13.85 18.81
N PHE A 2 45.20 -13.35 19.05
CA PHE A 2 44.00 -14.18 18.88
C PHE A 2 43.63 -14.11 17.40
N VAL A 3 43.86 -15.21 16.69
CA VAL A 3 43.37 -15.40 15.32
C VAL A 3 41.99 -16.04 15.44
N MET A 4 40.97 -15.44 14.82
CA MET A 4 39.70 -16.12 14.60
C MET A 4 39.95 -17.28 13.63
N GLU A 5 40.26 -18.45 14.17
CA GLU A 5 40.31 -19.71 13.42
C GLU A 5 39.09 -20.55 13.78
N GLY A 6 38.16 -20.65 12.83
CA GLY A 6 36.97 -21.48 12.93
C GLY A 6 35.98 -21.13 11.82
N PRO A 7 35.20 -22.09 11.31
CA PRO A 7 34.14 -21.79 10.36
C PRO A 7 33.10 -20.91 11.06
N VAL A 8 32.85 -19.72 10.51
CA VAL A 8 31.62 -18.98 10.80
C VAL A 8 30.47 -19.91 10.39
N SER A 9 29.71 -20.42 11.36
CA SER A 9 28.54 -21.26 11.11
C SER A 9 27.28 -20.55 11.56
N GLY A 10 26.36 -20.43 10.63
CA GLY A 10 25.07 -19.75 10.64
C GLY A 10 24.58 -19.79 9.20
N ASN A 11 23.31 -19.49 8.92
CA ASN A 11 22.83 -19.50 7.53
C ASN A 11 23.50 -18.37 6.71
N LEU A 12 24.72 -18.61 6.24
CA LEU A 12 25.49 -17.67 5.43
C LEU A 12 24.93 -17.57 4.00
N GLU A 13 24.09 -18.50 3.56
CA GLU A 13 23.29 -18.37 2.33
C GLU A 13 22.23 -17.27 2.49
N ALA A 14 21.56 -17.17 3.64
CA ALA A 14 20.66 -16.05 3.98
C ALA A 14 21.41 -14.69 4.04
N ILE A 15 22.72 -14.71 4.26
CA ILE A 15 23.56 -13.51 4.37
C ILE A 15 24.22 -13.16 3.02
N ALA A 16 24.39 -14.09 2.07
CA ALA A 16 25.23 -13.86 0.87
C ALA A 16 24.51 -13.76 -0.48
N SER A 17 23.34 -14.38 -0.69
CA SER A 17 22.69 -14.29 -2.00
C SER A 17 21.85 -13.02 -2.14
N VAL A 18 21.98 -12.30 -3.25
CA VAL A 18 20.80 -11.63 -3.80
C VAL A 18 19.85 -12.77 -4.13
N VAL A 19 18.73 -12.85 -3.43
CA VAL A 19 17.78 -13.92 -3.66
C VAL A 19 17.13 -13.59 -5.00
N GLN A 20 16.99 -14.57 -5.89
CA GLN A 20 16.48 -14.29 -7.23
C GLN A 20 15.11 -13.58 -7.18
N GLY A 21 14.33 -13.88 -6.15
CA GLY A 21 12.97 -13.36 -5.95
C GLY A 21 11.94 -14.17 -6.75
N PRO A 22 10.65 -13.86 -6.59
CA PRO A 22 9.56 -14.58 -7.23
C PRO A 22 9.72 -14.71 -8.74
N ALA A 23 9.52 -15.92 -9.29
CA ALA A 23 9.59 -16.17 -10.72
C ALA A 23 8.55 -15.34 -11.51
N PRO A 24 8.75 -15.11 -12.83
CA PRO A 24 7.72 -14.49 -13.65
C PRO A 24 6.40 -15.28 -13.59
N PRO A 25 5.26 -14.62 -13.85
CA PRO A 25 3.94 -15.24 -13.80
C PRO A 25 3.85 -16.47 -14.73
N ARG A 26 3.21 -17.54 -14.23
CA ARG A 26 3.26 -18.88 -14.83
C ARG A 26 2.12 -19.19 -15.81
N ALA A 27 1.11 -18.33 -15.89
CA ALA A 27 -0.20 -18.72 -16.39
C ALA A 27 -0.42 -18.56 -17.90
N ARG A 28 0.43 -17.84 -18.65
CA ARG A 28 0.15 -17.48 -20.05
C ARG A 28 1.32 -17.68 -20.99
N GLU A 29 1.00 -18.07 -22.23
CA GLU A 29 1.94 -18.16 -23.35
C GLU A 29 2.30 -16.78 -23.91
N GLN A 30 1.39 -15.79 -23.79
CA GLN A 30 1.59 -14.42 -24.25
C GLN A 30 1.82 -13.47 -23.07
N THR A 31 2.89 -12.68 -23.17
CA THR A 31 3.31 -11.70 -22.17
C THR A 31 2.80 -10.30 -22.53
N VAL A 32 2.11 -9.62 -21.60
CA VAL A 32 1.74 -8.21 -21.75
C VAL A 32 2.80 -7.34 -21.08
N SER A 33 3.73 -6.84 -21.88
CA SER A 33 4.85 -6.03 -21.41
C SER A 33 4.50 -4.54 -21.41
N LEU A 34 4.89 -3.84 -20.35
CA LEU A 34 4.83 -2.38 -20.23
C LEU A 34 6.06 -1.78 -20.92
N VAL A 35 5.85 -1.09 -22.03
CA VAL A 35 6.93 -0.61 -22.91
C VAL A 35 7.12 0.90 -22.90
N GLY A 36 6.21 1.67 -22.29
CA GLY A 36 6.35 3.12 -22.17
C GLY A 36 5.46 3.70 -21.08
N MET A 37 5.92 4.78 -20.44
CA MET A 37 5.21 5.45 -19.36
C MET A 37 5.27 6.98 -19.50
N GLY A 38 4.21 7.65 -19.05
CA GLY A 38 4.13 9.11 -18.95
C GLY A 38 3.54 9.50 -17.60
N VAL A 39 4.04 10.56 -16.97
CA VAL A 39 3.60 10.98 -15.63
C VAL A 39 3.52 12.51 -15.56
N ARG A 40 2.44 13.03 -14.95
CA ARG A 40 2.25 14.41 -14.53
C ARG A 40 1.44 14.41 -13.22
N ASN A 41 2.15 14.33 -12.10
CA ASN A 41 1.61 14.24 -10.74
C ASN A 41 2.15 15.38 -9.84
N PRO A 42 1.57 15.60 -8.64
CA PRO A 42 2.07 16.59 -7.67
C PRO A 42 3.53 16.38 -7.28
N GLY A 43 4.14 17.41 -6.68
CA GLY A 43 5.56 17.39 -6.29
C GLY A 43 6.53 17.49 -7.48
N HIS A 44 6.13 18.22 -8.54
CA HIS A 44 6.91 18.38 -9.78
C HIS A 44 7.25 17.04 -10.48
N SER A 45 6.37 16.07 -10.32
CA SER A 45 6.52 14.72 -10.87
C SER A 45 6.07 14.68 -12.33
N ASP A 46 6.99 14.98 -13.27
CA ASP A 46 6.69 15.06 -14.71
C ASP A 46 7.38 14.02 -15.60
N SER A 47 7.91 12.99 -14.96
CA SER A 47 8.46 11.78 -15.57
C SER A 47 8.44 10.64 -14.54
N PRO A 48 8.48 9.37 -14.97
CA PRO A 48 8.54 8.24 -14.04
C PRO A 48 9.68 8.36 -13.02
N ASP A 49 10.86 8.83 -13.44
CA ASP A 49 12.03 8.97 -12.58
C ASP A 49 11.84 10.09 -11.54
N LYS A 50 11.35 11.27 -11.95
CA LYS A 50 11.09 12.36 -11.00
C LYS A 50 9.98 12.00 -10.02
N TYR A 51 8.98 11.25 -10.48
CA TYR A 51 7.93 10.77 -9.59
C TYR A 51 8.49 9.84 -8.51
N TRP A 52 9.33 8.90 -8.91
CA TRP A 52 10.05 8.03 -7.98
C TRP A 52 10.97 8.81 -7.03
N MET A 53 11.72 9.78 -7.53
CA MET A 53 12.55 10.65 -6.68
C MET A 53 11.70 11.40 -5.63
N CYS A 54 10.54 11.94 -6.01
CA CYS A 54 9.65 12.65 -5.12
C CYS A 54 9.07 11.74 -4.02
N THR A 55 8.49 10.60 -4.40
CA THR A 55 7.79 9.72 -3.44
C THR A 55 8.76 8.93 -2.57
N ARG A 56 9.82 8.39 -3.17
CA ARG A 56 10.76 7.50 -2.48
C ARG A 56 11.97 8.24 -1.93
N ASN A 57 12.77 8.93 -2.76
CA ASN A 57 14.05 9.49 -2.30
C ASN A 57 13.89 10.65 -1.31
N THR A 58 12.90 11.51 -1.53
CA THR A 58 12.67 12.67 -0.66
C THR A 58 11.58 12.43 0.38
N GLY A 59 10.79 11.36 0.27
CA GLY A 59 9.60 11.15 1.10
C GLY A 59 8.64 12.34 1.02
N GLY A 60 8.44 12.89 -0.19
CA GLY A 60 7.79 14.17 -0.40
C GLY A 60 6.29 14.13 -0.13
N ASP A 61 5.82 15.14 0.61
CA ASP A 61 4.40 15.49 0.75
C ASP A 61 4.04 16.54 -0.31
N GLY A 62 3.35 16.09 -1.37
CA GLY A 62 2.90 16.89 -2.50
C GLY A 62 1.61 17.68 -2.24
N MET A 63 1.11 17.68 -1.00
CA MET A 63 -0.12 18.40 -0.63
C MET A 63 0.19 19.86 -0.30
N LEU A 64 -0.38 20.78 -1.09
CA LEU A 64 -0.22 22.22 -0.91
C LEU A 64 -1.54 22.87 -0.54
N GLN A 65 -1.50 24.04 0.08
CA GLN A 65 -2.70 24.85 0.25
C GLN A 65 -3.21 25.22 -1.15
N ILE A 66 -4.53 25.10 -1.37
CA ILE A 66 -5.14 25.44 -2.66
C ILE A 66 -4.78 26.89 -3.01
N PRO A 67 -4.08 27.14 -4.13
CA PRO A 67 -3.57 28.46 -4.43
C PRO A 67 -4.67 29.37 -4.97
N PHE A 68 -4.48 30.68 -4.79
CA PHE A 68 -5.39 31.70 -5.31
C PHE A 68 -5.53 31.66 -6.84
N THR A 69 -4.52 31.14 -7.54
CA THR A 69 -4.55 30.90 -8.99
C THR A 69 -5.58 29.86 -9.41
N ARG A 70 -6.07 29.02 -8.48
CA ARG A 70 -7.18 28.10 -8.72
C ARG A 70 -8.52 28.74 -8.37
N TYR A 71 -8.67 29.23 -7.14
CA TYR A 71 -9.79 30.07 -6.70
C TYR A 71 -9.49 30.71 -5.34
N ASP A 72 -10.27 31.74 -4.97
CA ASP A 72 -10.19 32.36 -3.64
C ASP A 72 -10.67 31.40 -2.56
N LEU A 73 -9.73 30.73 -1.90
CA LEU A 73 -10.00 29.76 -0.85
C LEU A 73 -10.83 30.34 0.31
N GLU A 74 -10.64 31.61 0.70
CA GLU A 74 -11.34 32.20 1.85
C GLU A 74 -12.85 32.37 1.58
N ALA A 75 -13.23 32.53 0.32
CA ALA A 75 -14.62 32.63 -0.10
C ALA A 75 -15.37 31.31 0.09
N TYR A 76 -14.69 30.17 -0.12
CA TYR A 76 -15.33 28.85 -0.19
C TYR A 76 -15.03 27.94 1.01
N ALA A 77 -13.92 28.15 1.71
CA ALA A 77 -13.51 27.33 2.84
C ALA A 77 -13.58 28.06 4.18
N GLU A 78 -13.85 27.28 5.23
CA GLU A 78 -13.69 27.68 6.62
C GLU A 78 -13.01 26.54 7.38
N TRP A 79 -11.73 26.70 7.65
CA TRP A 79 -10.90 25.68 8.29
C TRP A 79 -10.41 26.12 9.69
N ARG A 80 -10.78 27.32 10.13
CA ARG A 80 -10.37 27.87 11.43
C ARG A 80 -11.23 27.31 12.57
N PHE A 81 -12.34 26.67 12.23
CA PHE A 81 -13.25 25.96 13.13
C PHE A 81 -13.28 24.46 12.80
N ASP A 82 -14.13 23.71 13.49
CA ASP A 82 -14.37 22.29 13.23
C ASP A 82 -15.16 22.04 11.93
N ARG A 83 -15.19 20.77 11.50
CA ARG A 83 -15.91 20.30 10.30
C ARG A 83 -17.38 20.72 10.29
N GLN A 84 -18.08 20.59 11.41
CA GLN A 84 -19.52 20.83 11.48
C GLN A 84 -19.82 22.33 11.36
N THR A 85 -19.02 23.17 12.01
CA THR A 85 -19.14 24.63 11.89
C THR A 85 -18.94 25.09 10.45
N ALA A 86 -17.92 24.58 9.76
CA ALA A 86 -17.70 24.90 8.34
C ALA A 86 -18.90 24.52 7.45
N LEU A 87 -19.43 23.31 7.63
CA LEU A 87 -20.58 22.81 6.87
C LEU A 87 -21.86 23.59 7.16
N ASN A 88 -22.10 23.98 8.42
CA ASN A 88 -23.24 24.83 8.80
C ASN A 88 -23.19 26.21 8.15
N MET A 89 -21.99 26.67 7.78
CA MET A 89 -21.77 27.92 7.03
C MET A 89 -21.85 27.72 5.50
N GLY A 90 -22.14 26.51 5.02
CA GLY A 90 -22.13 26.18 3.59
C GLY A 90 -20.74 26.25 2.96
N LYS A 91 -19.69 26.01 3.76
CA LYS A 91 -18.29 26.07 3.35
C LYS A 91 -17.62 24.72 3.47
N MET A 92 -16.58 24.51 2.66
CA MET A 92 -15.71 23.34 2.80
C MET A 92 -14.75 23.51 3.98
N TYR A 93 -14.42 22.43 4.68
CA TYR A 93 -13.44 22.48 5.78
C TYR A 93 -12.00 22.20 5.31
N CYS A 94 -11.83 21.62 4.13
CA CYS A 94 -10.52 21.26 3.59
C CYS A 94 -9.90 22.42 2.83
N ARG A 95 -8.58 22.62 3.00
CA ARG A 95 -7.81 23.69 2.36
C ARG A 95 -6.59 23.24 1.57
N HIS A 96 -6.26 21.94 1.60
CA HIS A 96 -5.11 21.40 0.89
C HIS A 96 -5.56 20.49 -0.24
N GLN A 97 -4.74 20.42 -1.28
CA GLN A 97 -4.87 19.46 -2.36
C GLN A 97 -3.50 19.02 -2.84
N GLY A 98 -3.42 17.82 -3.43
CA GLY A 98 -2.28 17.48 -4.27
C GLY A 98 -2.40 18.31 -5.53
N HIS A 99 -1.55 19.33 -5.65
CA HIS A 99 -1.72 20.38 -6.64
C HIS A 99 -0.85 20.13 -7.85
N LEU A 100 -1.43 20.26 -9.05
CA LEU A 100 -0.68 20.30 -10.29
C LEU A 100 -0.51 21.75 -10.75
N GLU A 101 0.74 22.20 -10.85
CA GLU A 101 1.08 23.51 -11.40
C GLU A 101 0.93 23.52 -12.93
N GLY A 102 0.55 24.67 -13.49
CA GLY A 102 0.60 24.89 -14.94
C GLY A 102 -0.50 24.19 -15.75
N ILE A 103 -1.64 23.82 -15.16
CA ILE A 103 -2.76 23.19 -15.90
C ILE A 103 -3.36 24.12 -16.98
N GLU A 104 -3.07 25.42 -16.90
CA GLU A 104 -3.42 26.42 -17.90
C GLU A 104 -2.47 26.41 -19.12
N LEU A 105 -1.27 25.84 -18.98
CA LEU A 105 -0.26 25.74 -20.03
C LEU A 105 -0.57 24.56 -20.95
N PHE A 106 -0.35 24.73 -22.25
CA PHE A 106 -0.53 23.69 -23.25
C PHE A 106 0.12 24.07 -24.58
N ASP A 107 0.87 23.17 -25.19
CA ASP A 107 1.43 23.38 -26.53
C ASP A 107 0.41 23.04 -27.63
N SER A 108 -0.53 23.95 -27.86
CA SER A 108 -1.57 23.76 -28.88
C SER A 108 -1.00 23.63 -30.30
N SER A 109 0.13 24.29 -30.58
CA SER A 109 0.80 24.22 -31.88
C SER A 109 1.37 22.84 -32.16
N PHE A 110 1.89 22.16 -31.12
CA PHE A 110 2.34 20.78 -31.23
C PHE A 110 1.21 19.83 -31.62
N PHE A 111 -0.03 20.07 -31.21
CA PHE A 111 -1.16 19.21 -31.55
C PHE A 111 -2.02 19.72 -32.72
N ASN A 112 -1.58 20.76 -33.42
CA ASN A 112 -2.34 21.45 -34.48
C ASN A 112 -3.73 21.93 -34.03
N ILE A 113 -3.83 22.37 -32.77
CA ILE A 113 -5.05 22.90 -32.16
C ILE A 113 -4.98 24.43 -32.20
N SER A 114 -6.10 25.08 -32.56
CA SER A 114 -6.14 26.54 -32.61
C SER A 114 -6.07 27.15 -31.19
N PRO A 115 -5.48 28.34 -31.00
CA PRO A 115 -5.46 29.00 -29.69
C PRO A 115 -6.85 29.19 -29.07
N SER A 116 -7.85 29.57 -29.88
CA SER A 116 -9.23 29.76 -29.43
C SER A 116 -9.88 28.47 -28.94
N GLU A 117 -9.54 27.33 -29.57
CA GLU A 117 -10.00 26.02 -29.14
C GLU A 117 -9.30 25.60 -27.85
N SER A 118 -7.98 25.75 -27.76
CA SER A 118 -7.23 25.39 -26.54
C SER A 118 -7.66 26.16 -25.30
N LEU A 119 -8.13 27.41 -25.44
CA LEU A 119 -8.68 28.18 -24.33
C LEU A 119 -10.00 27.62 -23.79
N GLY A 120 -10.79 26.95 -24.64
CA GLY A 120 -12.04 26.30 -24.24
C GLY A 120 -11.85 24.86 -23.75
N MET A 121 -10.69 24.26 -24.00
CA MET A 121 -10.40 22.88 -23.63
C MET A 121 -10.22 22.71 -22.13
N ASP A 122 -10.94 21.75 -21.58
CA ASP A 122 -10.70 21.21 -20.25
C ASP A 122 -9.21 20.83 -20.09
N PRO A 123 -8.55 21.28 -19.01
CA PRO A 123 -7.22 20.81 -18.65
C PRO A 123 -7.05 19.28 -18.69
N GLU A 124 -8.08 18.49 -18.36
CA GLU A 124 -8.02 17.03 -18.46
C GLU A 124 -7.76 16.56 -19.89
N GLN A 125 -8.37 17.18 -20.90
CA GLN A 125 -8.12 16.87 -22.31
C GLN A 125 -6.69 17.22 -22.72
N ARG A 126 -6.18 18.38 -22.26
CA ARG A 126 -4.84 18.89 -22.59
C ARG A 126 -3.75 18.03 -21.97
N LEU A 127 -3.84 17.77 -20.67
CA LEU A 127 -2.87 16.98 -19.92
C LEU A 127 -2.88 15.50 -20.33
N THR A 128 -4.06 14.94 -20.63
CA THR A 128 -4.14 13.58 -21.19
C THR A 128 -3.42 13.50 -22.53
N LEU A 129 -3.59 14.49 -23.40
CA LEU A 129 -2.94 14.50 -24.71
C LEU A 129 -1.42 14.61 -24.63
N GLU A 130 -0.89 15.47 -23.76
CA GLU A 130 0.55 15.59 -23.52
C GLU A 130 1.14 14.32 -22.87
N THR A 131 0.49 13.81 -21.82
CA THR A 131 1.02 12.68 -21.04
C THR A 131 0.98 11.37 -21.83
N THR A 132 -0.07 11.16 -22.64
CA THR A 132 -0.15 10.02 -23.54
C THR A 132 0.85 10.10 -24.68
N TRP A 133 1.13 11.29 -25.20
CA TRP A 133 2.23 11.48 -26.16
C TRP A 133 3.58 11.13 -25.53
N CYS A 134 3.86 11.58 -24.31
CA CYS A 134 5.09 11.21 -23.58
C CYS A 134 5.22 9.68 -23.44
N ALA A 135 4.14 8.98 -23.04
CA ALA A 135 4.16 7.53 -22.90
C ALA A 135 4.39 6.80 -24.25
N LEU A 136 3.79 7.30 -25.34
CA LEU A 136 4.03 6.75 -26.69
C LEU A 136 5.46 7.02 -27.18
N TYR A 137 5.98 8.21 -26.93
CA TYR A 137 7.37 8.56 -27.26
C TYR A 137 8.35 7.65 -26.50
N ASP A 138 8.12 7.43 -25.21
CA ASP A 138 8.89 6.51 -24.37
C ASP A 138 8.80 5.05 -24.87
N ALA A 139 7.64 4.65 -25.40
CA ALA A 139 7.44 3.36 -26.08
C ALA A 139 8.07 3.26 -27.49
N GLY A 140 8.81 4.28 -27.92
CA GLY A 140 9.52 4.33 -29.20
C GLY A 140 8.69 4.77 -30.40
N TYR A 141 7.50 5.33 -30.20
CA TYR A 141 6.70 5.87 -31.31
C TYR A 141 7.22 7.25 -31.76
N GLU A 142 7.22 7.48 -33.06
CA GLU A 142 7.63 8.75 -33.66
C GLU A 142 6.42 9.51 -34.23
N ARG A 143 6.29 10.79 -33.88
CA ARG A 143 5.14 11.62 -34.29
C ARG A 143 5.00 11.71 -35.81
N MET A 144 6.11 11.92 -36.51
CA MET A 144 6.11 12.03 -37.97
C MET A 144 5.66 10.74 -38.65
N LYS A 145 5.93 9.58 -38.06
CA LYS A 145 5.46 8.28 -38.55
C LYS A 145 3.95 8.14 -38.32
N LEU A 146 3.48 8.43 -37.10
CA LEU A 146 2.05 8.41 -36.78
C LEU A 146 1.24 9.35 -37.68
N GLN A 147 1.75 10.54 -37.99
CA GLN A 147 1.06 11.48 -38.89
C GLN A 147 1.00 10.99 -40.34
N ARG A 148 2.01 10.26 -40.82
CA ARG A 148 2.04 9.72 -42.20
C ARG A 148 1.19 8.47 -42.35
N SER A 149 1.17 7.62 -41.33
CA SER A 149 0.47 6.34 -41.31
C SER A 149 -0.13 6.12 -39.94
N SER A 150 -1.45 5.86 -39.90
CA SER A 150 -2.13 5.63 -38.64
C SER A 150 -1.63 4.36 -37.96
N ALA A 151 -1.48 4.38 -36.64
CA ALA A 151 -1.17 3.21 -35.84
C ALA A 151 -2.43 2.58 -35.25
N HIS A 152 -2.46 1.25 -35.19
CA HIS A 152 -3.59 0.49 -34.66
C HIS A 152 -3.43 0.28 -33.15
N ILE A 153 -3.54 1.38 -32.41
CA ILE A 153 -3.39 1.45 -30.94
C ILE A 153 -4.76 1.61 -30.29
N GLY A 154 -5.09 0.79 -29.29
CA GLY A 154 -6.28 1.02 -28.47
C GLY A 154 -6.03 2.09 -27.40
N VAL A 155 -6.99 2.97 -27.14
CA VAL A 155 -6.92 4.07 -26.15
C VAL A 155 -7.99 3.88 -25.08
N PHE A 156 -7.58 3.73 -23.83
CA PHE A 156 -8.48 3.49 -22.70
C PHE A 156 -8.21 4.52 -21.60
N VAL A 157 -9.20 5.35 -21.28
CA VAL A 157 -9.04 6.50 -20.39
C VAL A 157 -9.92 6.30 -19.17
N GLY A 158 -9.32 6.24 -17.98
CA GLY A 158 -10.01 6.33 -16.71
C GLY A 158 -10.26 7.77 -16.30
N VAL A 159 -11.52 8.12 -16.03
CA VAL A 159 -11.94 9.46 -15.60
C VAL A 159 -12.91 9.36 -14.42
N SER A 160 -13.11 10.46 -13.70
CA SER A 160 -14.05 10.54 -12.58
C SER A 160 -14.98 11.75 -12.64
N GLY A 161 -15.22 12.28 -13.86
CA GLY A 161 -15.99 13.50 -14.09
C GLY A 161 -15.11 14.75 -14.12
N SER A 162 -15.57 15.75 -14.87
CA SER A 162 -14.90 17.04 -15.00
C SER A 162 -15.76 18.18 -14.44
N ASP A 163 -15.11 19.07 -13.70
CA ASP A 163 -15.73 20.27 -13.14
C ASP A 163 -15.50 21.53 -13.99
N TRP A 164 -14.82 21.38 -15.14
CA TRP A 164 -14.49 22.49 -16.06
C TRP A 164 -15.72 23.22 -16.61
N HIS A 165 -16.86 22.53 -16.68
CA HIS A 165 -18.12 23.11 -17.16
C HIS A 165 -18.67 24.25 -16.27
N TRP A 166 -18.18 24.39 -15.04
CA TRP A 166 -18.50 25.51 -14.15
C TRP A 166 -17.51 26.68 -14.27
N VAL A 167 -16.39 26.51 -14.99
CA VAL A 167 -15.39 27.56 -15.16
C VAL A 167 -15.83 28.52 -16.27
N PRO A 168 -15.92 29.84 -15.99
CA PRO A 168 -16.25 30.82 -17.01
C PRO A 168 -15.11 30.93 -18.03
N LEU A 169 -15.44 30.75 -19.30
CA LEU A 169 -14.48 30.85 -20.39
C LEU A 169 -14.33 32.28 -20.91
N PRO A 170 -13.12 32.68 -21.38
CA PRO A 170 -12.92 33.93 -22.09
C PRO A 170 -13.84 34.08 -23.32
N SER A 171 -14.19 35.31 -23.69
CA SER A 171 -15.09 35.58 -24.83
C SER A 171 -14.56 35.11 -26.19
N ASN A 172 -13.23 34.97 -26.32
CA ASN A 172 -12.56 34.45 -27.50
C ASN A 172 -12.32 32.92 -27.46
N ALA A 173 -12.70 32.25 -26.37
CA ALA A 173 -12.65 30.80 -26.28
C ALA A 173 -13.79 30.19 -27.09
N GLN A 174 -13.52 29.04 -27.72
CA GLN A 174 -14.53 28.22 -28.38
C GLN A 174 -14.87 27.05 -27.46
N PRO A 175 -15.95 27.12 -26.64
CA PRO A 175 -16.30 26.06 -25.71
C PRO A 175 -16.49 24.72 -26.39
N GLY A 176 -17.08 24.70 -27.61
CA GLY A 176 -17.19 23.54 -28.49
C GLY A 176 -17.39 22.21 -27.75
N MET A 177 -16.43 21.30 -27.94
CA MET A 177 -16.37 19.99 -27.28
C MET A 177 -15.43 19.97 -26.05
N GLY A 178 -15.09 21.15 -25.53
CA GLY A 178 -14.04 21.37 -24.54
C GLY A 178 -14.31 20.73 -23.18
N THR A 179 -15.58 20.47 -22.83
CA THR A 179 -16.00 19.83 -21.56
C THR A 179 -16.52 18.40 -21.72
N THR A 180 -16.51 17.86 -22.94
CA THR A 180 -17.09 16.54 -23.22
C THR A 180 -16.12 15.42 -22.85
N GLU A 181 -16.48 14.55 -21.90
CA GLU A 181 -15.62 13.43 -21.44
C GLU A 181 -15.19 12.50 -22.59
N ALA A 182 -16.11 12.14 -23.50
CA ALA A 182 -15.83 11.32 -24.67
C ALA A 182 -14.67 11.85 -25.54
N VAL A 183 -14.45 13.16 -25.51
CA VAL A 183 -13.47 13.86 -26.33
C VAL A 183 -12.08 13.84 -25.70
N ILE A 184 -11.92 13.47 -24.42
CA ILE A 184 -10.62 13.28 -23.77
C ILE A 184 -9.79 12.23 -24.56
N GLY A 185 -10.30 11.00 -24.71
CA GLY A 185 -9.67 9.96 -25.52
C GLY A 185 -9.81 10.18 -27.02
N GLY A 186 -10.94 10.77 -27.46
CA GLY A 186 -11.17 11.10 -28.87
C GLY A 186 -10.10 12.04 -29.44
N ARG A 187 -9.67 13.04 -28.68
CA ARG A 187 -8.59 13.95 -29.08
C ARG A 187 -7.23 13.28 -29.16
N VAL A 188 -6.90 12.39 -28.22
CA VAL A 188 -5.69 11.56 -28.32
C VAL A 188 -5.68 10.80 -29.64
N THR A 189 -6.80 10.14 -29.93
CA THR A 189 -6.94 9.33 -31.14
C THR A 189 -6.82 10.19 -32.41
N PHE A 190 -7.50 11.33 -32.44
CA PHE A 190 -7.51 12.26 -33.58
C PHE A 190 -6.15 12.94 -33.81
N CYS A 191 -5.59 13.58 -32.79
CA CYS A 191 -4.36 14.37 -32.89
C CYS A 191 -3.13 13.50 -33.18
N LEU A 192 -3.12 12.26 -32.69
CA LEU A 192 -2.00 11.32 -32.87
C LEU A 192 -2.25 10.31 -34.00
N ASN A 193 -3.33 10.44 -34.77
CA ASN A 193 -3.70 9.57 -35.89
C ASN A 193 -3.71 8.07 -35.51
N ILE A 194 -4.39 7.76 -34.41
CA ILE A 194 -4.57 6.40 -33.92
C ILE A 194 -5.93 5.87 -34.41
N LYS A 195 -6.04 4.56 -34.67
CA LYS A 195 -7.27 3.95 -35.22
C LYS A 195 -7.77 2.68 -34.51
N GLY A 196 -7.23 2.37 -33.33
CA GLY A 196 -7.81 1.32 -32.50
C GLY A 196 -9.06 1.77 -31.73
N PRO A 197 -9.62 0.90 -30.88
CA PRO A 197 -10.75 1.23 -30.03
C PRO A 197 -10.41 2.38 -29.08
N CYS A 198 -11.34 3.31 -28.85
CA CYS A 198 -11.20 4.39 -27.88
C CYS A 198 -12.35 4.31 -26.87
N GLN A 199 -12.02 4.13 -25.59
CA GLN A 199 -13.02 3.98 -24.52
C GLN A 199 -12.72 4.93 -23.35
N ILE A 200 -13.75 5.65 -22.92
CA ILE A 200 -13.76 6.42 -21.67
C ILE A 200 -14.49 5.59 -20.63
N ILE A 201 -13.84 5.37 -19.48
CA ILE A 201 -14.33 4.51 -18.40
C ILE A 201 -14.40 5.34 -17.13
N ASN A 202 -15.59 5.41 -16.55
CA ASN A 202 -15.82 6.08 -15.27
C ASN A 202 -16.38 5.07 -14.27
N THR A 203 -15.49 4.55 -13.44
CA THR A 203 -15.83 3.71 -12.28
C THR A 203 -15.32 4.37 -10.99
N ALA A 204 -15.34 5.71 -10.95
CA ALA A 204 -14.76 6.52 -9.90
C ALA A 204 -13.28 6.20 -9.65
N CYS A 205 -12.86 5.97 -8.40
CA CYS A 205 -11.46 5.81 -8.02
C CYS A 205 -10.74 4.63 -8.69
N SER A 206 -11.48 3.62 -9.15
CA SER A 206 -10.92 2.46 -9.86
C SER A 206 -10.81 2.64 -11.37
N ALA A 207 -11.29 3.77 -11.92
CA ALA A 207 -11.45 3.99 -13.35
C ALA A 207 -10.20 3.69 -14.19
N SER A 208 -9.03 4.19 -13.78
CA SER A 208 -7.79 3.93 -14.50
C SER A 208 -7.36 2.47 -14.49
N LEU A 209 -7.58 1.74 -13.38
CA LEU A 209 -7.24 0.32 -13.31
C LEU A 209 -8.20 -0.54 -14.14
N VAL A 210 -9.49 -0.20 -14.13
CA VAL A 210 -10.50 -0.83 -14.98
C VAL A 210 -10.21 -0.53 -16.45
N SER A 211 -9.80 0.69 -16.79
CA SER A 211 -9.41 1.05 -18.16
C SER A 211 -8.22 0.23 -18.66
N MET A 212 -7.24 0.00 -17.80
CA MET A 212 -6.09 -0.86 -18.06
C MET A 212 -6.47 -2.34 -18.20
N HIS A 213 -7.36 -2.83 -17.34
CA HIS A 213 -7.90 -4.18 -17.45
C HIS A 213 -8.62 -4.39 -18.79
N SER A 214 -9.52 -3.48 -19.19
CA SER A 214 -10.19 -3.52 -20.50
C SER A 214 -9.18 -3.50 -21.65
N GLY A 215 -8.18 -2.63 -21.57
CA GLY A 215 -7.09 -2.55 -22.54
C GLY A 215 -6.30 -3.86 -22.67
N LYS A 216 -5.94 -4.48 -21.55
CA LYS A 216 -5.29 -5.80 -21.51
C LYS A 216 -6.15 -6.87 -22.20
N LEU A 217 -7.46 -6.89 -21.96
CA LEU A 217 -8.36 -7.87 -22.60
C LEU A 217 -8.39 -7.70 -24.12
N HIS A 218 -8.44 -6.47 -24.62
CA HIS A 218 -8.37 -6.22 -26.06
C HIS A 218 -7.04 -6.66 -26.69
N LEU A 219 -5.92 -6.57 -25.96
CA LEU A 219 -4.62 -7.09 -26.42
C LEU A 219 -4.58 -8.63 -26.48
N LEU A 220 -5.18 -9.30 -25.49
CA LEU A 220 -5.04 -10.75 -25.30
C LEU A 220 -6.10 -11.57 -26.05
N PHE A 221 -7.26 -11.00 -26.32
CA PHE A 221 -8.35 -11.68 -27.03
C PHE A 221 -8.80 -10.92 -28.29
N PRO A 222 -7.88 -10.61 -29.22
CA PRO A 222 -8.21 -9.79 -30.38
C PRO A 222 -8.97 -10.59 -31.43
N HIS A 223 -10.10 -10.06 -31.89
CA HIS A 223 -10.60 -10.29 -33.25
C HIS A 223 -10.05 -9.25 -34.24
N ASP A 224 -9.62 -8.10 -33.72
CA ASP A 224 -8.95 -7.02 -34.41
C ASP A 224 -7.60 -6.79 -33.71
N ALA A 225 -6.53 -7.34 -34.28
CA ALA A 225 -5.22 -7.38 -33.64
C ALA A 225 -4.57 -5.99 -33.60
N MET A 226 -4.29 -5.51 -32.39
CA MET A 226 -3.69 -4.18 -32.17
C MET A 226 -2.18 -4.27 -31.98
N GLU A 227 -1.48 -3.21 -32.36
CA GLU A 227 -0.03 -3.08 -32.15
C GLU A 227 0.32 -2.89 -30.68
N SER A 228 -0.51 -2.11 -29.98
CA SER A 228 -0.34 -1.78 -28.57
C SER A 228 -1.65 -1.25 -27.98
N VAL A 229 -1.65 -1.08 -26.67
CA VAL A 229 -2.70 -0.36 -25.96
C VAL A 229 -2.09 0.75 -25.13
N LEU A 230 -2.67 1.93 -25.23
CA LEU A 230 -2.42 3.09 -24.40
C LEU A 230 -3.52 3.19 -23.35
N THR A 231 -3.14 3.18 -22.08
CA THR A 231 -4.05 3.40 -20.96
C THR A 231 -3.62 4.62 -20.17
N THR A 232 -4.57 5.35 -19.60
CA THR A 232 -4.28 6.57 -18.84
C THR A 232 -5.38 6.82 -17.81
N GLY A 233 -5.05 7.54 -16.75
CA GLY A 233 -6.03 8.04 -15.78
C GLY A 233 -5.78 9.51 -15.50
N ILE A 234 -6.85 10.29 -15.31
CA ILE A 234 -6.78 11.74 -15.06
C ILE A 234 -7.83 12.14 -14.02
N SER A 235 -7.48 13.13 -13.19
CA SER A 235 -8.42 13.99 -12.45
C SER A 235 -7.79 15.36 -12.27
N ILE A 236 -8.54 16.44 -12.50
CA ILE A 236 -8.12 17.83 -12.26
C ILE A 236 -9.21 18.59 -11.49
N ASN A 237 -8.79 19.47 -10.58
CA ASN A 237 -9.69 20.21 -9.69
C ASN A 237 -9.72 21.68 -10.10
N THR A 238 -10.70 22.05 -10.93
CA THR A 238 -10.78 23.43 -11.43
C THR A 238 -11.67 24.33 -10.59
N THR A 239 -12.55 23.77 -9.76
CA THR A 239 -13.55 24.50 -8.97
C THR A 239 -13.68 23.98 -7.53
N PRO A 240 -14.24 24.78 -6.60
CA PRO A 240 -14.45 24.35 -5.21
C PRO A 240 -15.66 23.41 -5.04
N HIS A 241 -16.49 23.22 -6.07
CA HIS A 241 -17.80 22.55 -5.93
C HIS A 241 -17.67 21.09 -5.53
N VAL A 242 -16.73 20.36 -6.14
CA VAL A 242 -16.50 18.95 -5.82
C VAL A 242 -15.92 18.81 -4.41
N PHE A 243 -14.98 19.67 -4.02
CA PHE A 243 -14.49 19.75 -2.63
C PHE A 243 -15.61 19.96 -1.62
N HIS A 244 -16.54 20.89 -1.89
CA HIS A 244 -17.70 21.11 -1.02
C HIS A 244 -18.57 19.84 -0.92
N GLY A 245 -18.83 19.17 -2.05
CA GLY A 245 -19.56 17.89 -2.06
C GLY A 245 -18.88 16.80 -1.24
N ASN A 246 -17.57 16.60 -1.41
CA ASN A 246 -16.82 15.62 -0.63
C ASN A 246 -16.77 15.98 0.85
N CYS A 247 -16.58 17.26 1.21
CA CYS A 247 -16.67 17.72 2.59
C CYS A 247 -18.04 17.42 3.19
N SER A 248 -19.12 17.72 2.46
CA SER A 248 -20.50 17.47 2.92
C SER A 248 -20.79 15.99 3.14
N SER A 249 -20.16 15.10 2.36
CA SER A 249 -20.24 13.65 2.55
C SER A 249 -19.33 13.10 3.66
N GLY A 250 -18.46 13.93 4.24
CA GLY A 250 -17.48 13.51 5.24
C GLY A 250 -16.27 12.73 4.67
N ALA A 251 -16.06 12.75 3.35
CA ALA A 251 -15.05 11.92 2.68
C ALA A 251 -13.62 12.47 2.77
N LEU A 252 -13.45 13.78 2.94
CA LEU A 252 -12.13 14.42 2.99
C LEU A 252 -11.55 14.43 4.40
N SER A 253 -10.23 14.28 4.49
CA SER A 253 -9.50 14.57 5.72
C SER A 253 -9.59 16.06 6.04
N PHE A 254 -9.69 16.40 7.33
CA PHE A 254 -9.68 17.81 7.75
C PHE A 254 -8.35 18.49 7.42
N MET A 255 -7.24 17.78 7.57
CA MET A 255 -5.90 18.28 7.24
C MET A 255 -5.60 18.21 5.74
N GLY A 256 -6.49 17.62 4.95
CA GLY A 256 -6.34 17.48 3.49
C GLY A 256 -5.18 16.59 3.08
N ARG A 257 -4.89 15.54 3.86
CA ARG A 257 -3.89 14.49 3.59
C ARG A 257 -4.54 13.12 3.78
N SER A 258 -3.99 12.08 3.16
CA SER A 258 -4.38 10.71 3.46
C SER A 258 -3.49 10.16 4.57
N PHE A 259 -4.05 9.96 5.76
CA PHE A 259 -3.37 9.35 6.91
C PHE A 259 -3.49 7.83 6.87
N SER A 260 -3.13 7.23 5.74
CA SER A 260 -3.34 5.82 5.46
C SER A 260 -2.70 4.95 6.54
N PHE A 261 -3.50 4.05 7.11
CA PHE A 261 -3.15 3.12 8.18
C PHE A 261 -2.87 3.74 9.55
N ASP A 262 -2.84 5.07 9.67
CA ASP A 262 -2.62 5.76 10.93
C ASP A 262 -3.93 5.85 11.75
N LYS A 263 -3.81 5.90 13.07
CA LYS A 263 -4.93 6.11 14.00
C LYS A 263 -5.69 7.41 13.70
N SER A 264 -5.05 8.41 13.10
CA SER A 264 -5.65 9.68 12.72
C SER A 264 -6.37 9.66 11.36
N ALA A 265 -6.46 8.50 10.69
CA ALA A 265 -7.25 8.29 9.47
C ALA A 265 -8.69 8.83 9.61
N ASP A 266 -8.99 9.94 8.93
CA ASP A 266 -10.22 10.70 9.05
C ASP A 266 -10.85 11.08 7.70
N GLY A 267 -10.33 10.53 6.60
CA GLY A 267 -10.71 10.85 5.23
C GLY A 267 -9.49 10.91 4.30
N PHE A 268 -9.70 11.12 3.00
CA PHE A 268 -8.59 11.24 2.05
C PHE A 268 -8.21 12.71 1.77
N GLY A 269 -6.95 12.92 1.39
CA GLY A 269 -6.51 14.19 0.80
C GLY A 269 -6.77 14.19 -0.71
N ARG A 270 -7.60 15.09 -1.23
CA ARG A 270 -7.97 15.13 -2.66
C ARG A 270 -6.84 15.71 -3.52
N SER A 271 -6.68 15.24 -4.75
CA SER A 271 -5.51 15.58 -5.58
C SER A 271 -5.84 15.66 -7.07
N GLU A 272 -4.90 16.19 -7.85
CA GLU A 272 -4.89 16.37 -9.29
C GLU A 272 -3.72 15.58 -9.91
N GLY A 273 -3.89 15.06 -11.12
CA GLY A 273 -2.77 14.48 -11.89
C GLY A 273 -3.18 13.47 -12.94
N THR A 274 -2.19 13.06 -13.73
CA THR A 274 -2.33 12.02 -14.75
C THR A 274 -1.09 11.17 -14.87
N SER A 275 -1.32 9.92 -15.24
CA SER A 275 -0.27 8.99 -15.63
C SER A 275 -0.80 8.14 -16.78
N ALA A 276 0.10 7.70 -17.66
CA ALA A 276 -0.20 6.94 -18.86
C ALA A 276 0.80 5.79 -19.05
N ALA A 277 0.35 4.71 -19.69
CA ALA A 277 1.12 3.51 -19.91
C ALA A 277 0.83 2.90 -21.28
N VAL A 278 1.86 2.36 -21.92
CA VAL A 278 1.76 1.67 -23.21
C VAL A 278 2.12 0.20 -23.03
N PHE A 279 1.19 -0.69 -23.37
CA PHE A 279 1.35 -2.13 -23.27
C PHE A 279 1.41 -2.79 -24.64
N LYS A 280 2.24 -3.83 -24.77
CA LYS A 280 2.36 -4.66 -25.98
C LYS A 280 2.37 -6.14 -25.62
N CYS A 281 1.82 -6.98 -26.49
CA CYS A 281 1.97 -8.44 -26.42
C CYS A 281 3.33 -8.84 -27.00
N VAL A 282 4.39 -8.64 -26.22
CA VAL A 282 5.78 -8.97 -26.57
C VAL A 282 6.47 -9.63 -25.41
N ASP A 283 7.42 -10.51 -25.72
CA ASP A 283 8.26 -11.14 -24.71
C ASP A 283 8.99 -10.10 -23.88
N TYR A 284 9.12 -10.41 -22.60
CA TYR A 284 9.83 -9.54 -21.67
C TYR A 284 11.33 -9.52 -22.00
N THR A 285 11.89 -8.31 -22.06
CA THR A 285 13.34 -8.06 -22.08
C THR A 285 13.69 -7.05 -20.99
N ARG A 286 14.97 -6.94 -20.61
CA ARG A 286 15.39 -5.94 -19.61
C ARG A 286 15.19 -4.50 -20.08
N ASP A 287 14.97 -4.28 -21.38
CA ASP A 287 14.76 -2.96 -21.98
C ASP A 287 13.34 -2.42 -21.73
N VAL A 288 12.37 -3.29 -21.41
CA VAL A 288 11.00 -2.88 -21.06
C VAL A 288 10.80 -2.82 -19.54
N TYR A 289 9.82 -2.05 -19.07
CA TYR A 289 9.65 -1.75 -17.63
C TYR A 289 9.23 -2.97 -16.80
N GLY A 290 8.46 -3.88 -17.38
CA GLY A 290 7.90 -5.02 -16.65
C GLY A 290 6.78 -5.71 -17.42
N ILE A 291 6.16 -6.68 -16.75
CA ILE A 291 5.02 -7.44 -17.22
C ILE A 291 3.81 -7.04 -16.37
N LEU A 292 2.69 -6.72 -17.02
CA LEU A 292 1.38 -6.77 -16.37
C LEU A 292 0.98 -8.24 -16.23
N ALA A 293 1.33 -8.83 -15.08
CA ALA A 293 1.16 -10.25 -14.82
C ALA A 293 -0.31 -10.67 -14.89
N GLY A 294 -1.18 -9.88 -14.26
CA GLY A 294 -2.62 -10.11 -14.24
C GLY A 294 -3.37 -8.88 -13.78
N SER A 295 -4.67 -8.84 -14.07
CA SER A 295 -5.56 -7.79 -13.58
C SER A 295 -7.02 -8.20 -13.67
N GLN A 296 -7.82 -7.83 -12.68
CA GLN A 296 -9.25 -8.15 -12.61
C GLN A 296 -10.03 -6.95 -12.09
N ALA A 297 -11.32 -6.92 -12.42
CA ALA A 297 -12.29 -5.99 -11.85
C ALA A 297 -13.54 -6.73 -11.40
N ASN A 298 -14.16 -6.28 -10.31
CA ASN A 298 -15.45 -6.80 -9.83
C ASN A 298 -16.27 -5.68 -9.15
N HIS A 299 -17.35 -6.05 -8.47
CA HIS A 299 -18.19 -5.10 -7.74
C HIS A 299 -18.59 -5.62 -6.36
N ASP A 300 -18.74 -4.70 -5.42
CA ASP A 300 -19.21 -4.95 -4.04
C ASP A 300 -20.62 -5.53 -3.94
N GLY A 301 -21.45 -5.41 -5.00
CA GLY A 301 -22.87 -5.73 -4.93
C GLY A 301 -23.60 -4.95 -3.85
N ARG A 302 -24.44 -5.63 -3.06
CA ARG A 302 -25.14 -5.02 -1.92
C ARG A 302 -24.22 -5.00 -0.71
N SER A 303 -23.83 -3.79 -0.27
CA SER A 303 -23.05 -3.53 0.94
C SER A 303 -23.90 -2.78 1.99
N ALA A 304 -23.29 -2.35 3.11
CA ALA A 304 -23.96 -1.62 4.18
C ALA A 304 -24.54 -0.26 3.71
N SER A 305 -23.89 0.37 2.72
CA SER A 305 -24.39 1.51 1.98
C SER A 305 -23.81 1.48 0.56
N LEU A 306 -24.27 2.37 -0.33
CA LEU A 306 -23.71 2.48 -1.69
C LEU A 306 -22.21 2.77 -1.69
N THR A 307 -21.72 3.50 -0.68
CA THR A 307 -20.32 3.96 -0.58
C THR A 307 -19.48 3.17 0.42
N ALA A 308 -20.08 2.21 1.13
CA ALA A 308 -19.37 1.37 2.09
C ALA A 308 -18.60 0.26 1.36
N PRO A 309 -17.27 0.16 1.53
CA PRO A 309 -16.47 -0.87 0.87
C PRO A 309 -16.85 -2.28 1.36
N ASN A 310 -16.63 -3.28 0.51
CA ASN A 310 -16.93 -4.67 0.84
C ASN A 310 -15.66 -5.55 0.88
N GLY A 311 -15.22 -5.93 2.09
CA GLY A 311 -14.02 -6.77 2.29
C GLY A 311 -14.04 -8.10 1.52
N PRO A 312 -15.14 -8.90 1.55
CA PRO A 312 -15.24 -10.13 0.75
C PRO A 312 -15.12 -9.91 -0.77
N ALA A 313 -15.66 -8.81 -1.30
CA ALA A 313 -15.51 -8.46 -2.72
C ALA A 313 -14.07 -8.09 -3.08
N GLN A 314 -13.38 -7.34 -2.21
CA GLN A 314 -11.95 -7.03 -2.36
C GLN A 314 -11.10 -8.30 -2.31
N GLU A 315 -11.34 -9.18 -1.33
CA GLU A 315 -10.67 -10.50 -1.23
C GLU A 315 -10.87 -11.30 -2.52
N ARG A 316 -12.10 -11.40 -3.02
CA ARG A 316 -12.41 -12.10 -4.26
C ARG A 316 -11.68 -11.50 -5.47
N CYS A 317 -11.55 -10.18 -5.53
CA CYS A 317 -10.82 -9.49 -6.60
C CYS A 317 -9.35 -9.90 -6.59
N VAL A 318 -8.68 -9.81 -5.43
CA VAL A 318 -7.29 -10.21 -5.24
C VAL A 318 -7.08 -11.69 -5.61
N ARG A 319 -7.94 -12.59 -5.08
CA ARG A 319 -7.87 -14.03 -5.40
C ARG A 319 -8.03 -14.32 -6.89
N SER A 320 -8.85 -13.55 -7.58
CA SER A 320 -9.08 -13.73 -9.02
C SER A 320 -7.85 -13.36 -9.85
N VAL A 321 -7.07 -12.35 -9.43
CA VAL A 321 -5.78 -12.03 -10.09
C VAL A 321 -4.71 -13.08 -9.77
N LEU A 322 -4.65 -13.58 -8.52
CA LEU A 322 -3.77 -14.69 -8.17
C LEU A 322 -4.10 -15.95 -9.00
N ALA A 323 -5.38 -16.27 -9.15
CA ALA A 323 -5.82 -17.36 -10.02
C ALA A 323 -5.46 -17.13 -11.50
N GLU A 324 -5.59 -15.90 -12.01
CA GLU A 324 -5.18 -15.53 -13.37
C GLU A 324 -3.68 -15.72 -13.60
N THR A 325 -2.86 -15.39 -12.61
CA THR A 325 -1.39 -15.38 -12.71
C THR A 325 -0.74 -16.70 -12.30
N LYS A 326 -1.50 -17.55 -11.58
CA LYS A 326 -1.00 -18.73 -10.86
C LYS A 326 0.16 -18.36 -9.94
N LEU A 327 0.13 -17.18 -9.33
CA LEU A 327 1.06 -16.79 -8.26
C LEU A 327 0.44 -17.20 -6.92
N GLU A 328 1.30 -17.60 -5.99
CA GLU A 328 0.95 -17.91 -4.62
C GLU A 328 1.22 -16.68 -3.73
N PRO A 329 0.50 -16.49 -2.61
CA PRO A 329 0.68 -15.33 -1.74
C PRO A 329 2.11 -15.02 -1.26
N PRO A 330 3.00 -16.00 -0.98
CA PRO A 330 4.39 -15.72 -0.62
C PRO A 330 5.24 -15.15 -1.77
N GLU A 331 4.76 -15.22 -3.01
CA GLU A 331 5.43 -14.66 -4.20
C GLU A 331 5.13 -13.16 -4.40
N ILE A 332 4.48 -12.53 -3.42
CA ILE A 332 4.12 -11.12 -3.42
C ILE A 332 5.03 -10.36 -2.47
N ASP A 333 5.76 -9.38 -3.01
CA ASP A 333 6.77 -8.64 -2.27
C ASP A 333 6.19 -7.35 -1.68
N CYS A 334 5.39 -6.64 -2.47
CA CYS A 334 4.85 -5.33 -2.09
C CYS A 334 3.40 -5.14 -2.56
N PHE A 335 2.62 -4.44 -1.76
CA PHE A 335 1.22 -4.12 -1.99
C PHE A 335 1.00 -2.61 -1.92
N GLU A 336 0.77 -2.00 -3.09
CA GLU A 336 0.29 -0.63 -3.25
C GLU A 336 -1.24 -0.63 -3.07
N CYS A 337 -1.67 -0.29 -1.86
CA CYS A 337 -3.07 -0.31 -1.48
C CYS A 337 -3.87 0.83 -2.12
N HIS A 338 -5.19 0.64 -2.16
CA HIS A 338 -6.12 1.73 -2.32
C HIS A 338 -5.96 2.76 -1.20
N GLY A 339 -5.80 2.34 0.07
CA GLY A 339 -5.21 3.08 1.18
C GLY A 339 -5.61 4.55 1.24
N THR A 340 -6.90 4.83 1.41
CA THR A 340 -7.42 6.21 1.35
C THR A 340 -7.18 7.01 2.63
N GLY A 341 -6.86 6.37 3.74
CA GLY A 341 -6.77 7.06 5.04
C GLY A 341 -8.14 7.26 5.68
N THR A 342 -9.07 6.34 5.42
CA THR A 342 -10.40 6.37 6.05
C THR A 342 -10.43 5.40 7.22
N SER A 343 -11.06 5.81 8.33
CA SER A 343 -11.16 5.01 9.55
C SER A 343 -11.78 3.62 9.33
N LEU A 344 -12.72 3.51 8.38
CA LEU A 344 -13.39 2.26 8.01
C LEU A 344 -12.71 1.51 6.85
N GLY A 345 -12.24 2.23 5.83
CA GLY A 345 -11.74 1.62 4.60
C GLY A 345 -10.39 0.92 4.79
N ASP A 346 -9.47 1.53 5.53
CA ASP A 346 -8.14 0.95 5.73
C ASP A 346 -8.21 -0.41 6.46
N PRO A 347 -8.98 -0.57 7.56
CA PRO A 347 -9.19 -1.89 8.18
C PRO A 347 -9.81 -2.94 7.27
N ILE A 348 -10.77 -2.54 6.42
CA ILE A 348 -11.44 -3.46 5.49
C ILE A 348 -10.46 -3.95 4.42
N GLU A 349 -9.65 -3.05 3.85
CA GLU A 349 -8.67 -3.40 2.83
C GLU A 349 -7.56 -4.29 3.38
N VAL A 350 -6.92 -3.88 4.48
CA VAL A 350 -5.84 -4.67 5.09
C VAL A 350 -6.37 -6.02 5.58
N GLY A 351 -7.60 -6.06 6.12
CA GLY A 351 -8.27 -7.30 6.48
C GLY A 351 -8.50 -8.23 5.29
N ALA A 352 -8.93 -7.69 4.13
CA ALA A 352 -9.09 -8.46 2.90
C ALA A 352 -7.76 -9.00 2.37
N ILE A 353 -6.69 -8.20 2.40
CA ILE A 353 -5.33 -8.63 2.04
C ILE A 353 -4.90 -9.76 2.99
N ARG A 354 -4.98 -9.55 4.31
CA ARG A 354 -4.62 -10.56 5.33
C ARG A 354 -5.31 -11.90 5.09
N LYS A 355 -6.62 -11.91 4.80
CA LYS A 355 -7.38 -13.16 4.52
C LYS A 355 -6.87 -13.92 3.29
N VAL A 356 -6.29 -13.22 2.31
CA VAL A 356 -5.64 -13.86 1.16
C VAL A 356 -4.26 -14.36 1.55
N MET A 357 -3.47 -13.54 2.24
CA MET A 357 -2.04 -13.77 2.41
C MET A 357 -1.68 -14.73 3.55
N ILE A 358 -2.44 -14.73 4.65
CA ILE A 358 -2.11 -15.49 5.88
C ILE A 358 -2.13 -17.01 5.70
N LYS A 359 -2.71 -17.51 4.60
CA LYS A 359 -2.86 -18.96 4.36
C LYS A 359 -1.55 -19.66 4.01
N HIS A 360 -0.48 -18.90 3.78
CA HIS A 360 0.81 -19.43 3.36
C HIS A 360 1.92 -18.80 4.19
N GLU A 361 2.86 -19.63 4.65
CA GLU A 361 4.05 -19.13 5.32
C GLU A 361 4.93 -18.34 4.34
N ARG A 362 5.59 -17.31 4.86
CA ARG A 362 6.51 -16.47 4.09
C ARG A 362 7.74 -16.13 4.90
N VAL A 363 8.87 -16.04 4.19
CA VAL A 363 10.19 -15.82 4.80
C VAL A 363 10.40 -14.36 5.15
N ASP A 364 10.06 -13.46 4.23
CA ASP A 364 10.16 -12.01 4.38
C ASP A 364 8.78 -11.39 4.59
N PRO A 365 8.59 -10.32 5.38
CA PRO A 365 7.30 -9.64 5.59
C PRO A 365 6.77 -8.93 4.32
N LEU A 366 5.45 -8.71 4.24
CA LEU A 366 4.76 -8.24 3.04
C LEU A 366 4.75 -6.75 3.15
N MET A 367 5.36 -6.08 2.19
CA MET A 367 5.45 -4.63 2.28
C MET A 367 4.10 -4.04 1.87
N ILE A 368 3.48 -3.27 2.75
CA ILE A 368 2.19 -2.62 2.49
C ILE A 368 2.40 -1.11 2.54
N THR A 369 1.91 -0.43 1.51
CA THR A 369 2.12 1.00 1.35
C THR A 369 1.03 1.63 0.47
N THR A 370 1.05 2.95 0.32
CA THR A 370 0.23 3.66 -0.66
C THR A 370 0.81 5.04 -0.98
N ASN A 371 0.87 5.36 -2.26
CA ASN A 371 1.34 6.65 -2.78
C ASN A 371 0.41 7.83 -2.42
N LYS A 372 -0.81 7.57 -1.94
CA LYS A 372 -1.78 8.62 -1.59
C LYS A 372 -1.32 9.43 -0.39
N THR A 373 -0.47 8.86 0.45
CA THR A 373 0.19 9.59 1.53
C THR A 373 1.17 10.65 0.99
N ASN A 374 1.75 10.45 -0.20
CA ASN A 374 2.64 11.41 -0.85
C ASN A 374 1.88 12.44 -1.69
N ILE A 375 1.00 11.99 -2.57
CA ILE A 375 0.41 12.87 -3.60
C ILE A 375 -1.10 13.03 -3.46
N GLY A 376 -1.72 12.48 -2.42
CA GLY A 376 -3.17 12.46 -2.26
C GLY A 376 -3.88 11.52 -3.23
N HIS A 377 -5.20 11.57 -3.23
CA HIS A 377 -6.07 10.72 -4.02
C HIS A 377 -6.47 11.40 -5.33
N LEU A 378 -5.89 10.92 -6.44
CA LEU A 378 -6.13 11.42 -7.80
C LEU A 378 -7.41 10.87 -8.45
N GLU A 379 -8.35 10.35 -7.67
CA GLU A 379 -9.65 9.84 -8.16
C GLU A 379 -9.50 8.93 -9.40
N GLY A 380 -10.00 9.36 -10.58
CA GLY A 380 -9.87 8.61 -11.85
C GLY A 380 -8.42 8.29 -12.25
N GLY A 381 -7.45 9.14 -11.86
CA GLY A 381 -6.01 8.96 -12.05
C GLY A 381 -5.29 8.13 -10.98
N ALA A 382 -5.94 7.82 -9.86
CA ALA A 382 -5.28 7.27 -8.67
C ALA A 382 -4.55 5.95 -8.91
N ALA A 383 -5.20 5.00 -9.59
CA ALA A 383 -4.63 3.68 -9.79
C ALA A 383 -3.49 3.68 -10.81
N MET A 384 -3.54 4.57 -11.82
CA MET A 384 -2.45 4.69 -12.78
C MET A 384 -1.20 5.29 -12.14
N ALA A 385 -1.37 6.27 -11.23
CA ALA A 385 -0.25 6.77 -10.42
C ALA A 385 0.31 5.67 -9.50
N GLY A 386 -0.56 4.91 -8.81
CA GLY A 386 -0.13 3.78 -7.97
C GLY A 386 0.61 2.71 -8.78
N MET A 387 0.14 2.40 -9.98
CA MET A 387 0.78 1.48 -10.91
C MET A 387 2.19 1.92 -11.29
N CYS A 388 2.36 3.21 -11.62
CA CYS A 388 3.68 3.75 -11.90
C CYS A 388 4.63 3.53 -10.73
N VAL A 389 4.13 3.65 -9.49
CA VAL A 389 4.94 3.34 -8.32
C VAL A 389 5.21 1.85 -8.18
N CYS A 390 4.24 0.95 -8.41
CA CYS A 390 4.49 -0.50 -8.40
C CYS A 390 5.62 -0.90 -9.36
N VAL A 391 5.61 -0.33 -10.56
CA VAL A 391 6.65 -0.56 -11.56
C VAL A 391 8.01 -0.10 -11.03
N GLN A 392 8.08 1.11 -10.47
CA GLN A 392 9.31 1.62 -9.88
C GLN A 392 9.78 0.82 -8.65
N THR A 393 8.85 0.39 -7.79
CA THR A 393 9.11 -0.48 -6.64
C THR A 393 9.83 -1.75 -7.06
N VAL A 394 9.37 -2.40 -8.14
CA VAL A 394 10.02 -3.60 -8.70
C VAL A 394 11.38 -3.26 -9.33
N LEU A 395 11.45 -2.19 -10.12
CA LEU A 395 12.68 -1.78 -10.82
C LEU A 395 13.80 -1.34 -9.88
N HIS A 396 13.46 -0.89 -8.67
CA HIS A 396 14.40 -0.42 -7.66
C HIS A 396 14.52 -1.35 -6.44
N SER A 397 13.80 -2.47 -6.43
CA SER A 397 13.59 -3.37 -5.29
C SER A 397 13.39 -2.64 -3.95
N CYS A 398 12.48 -1.66 -3.93
CA CYS A 398 12.26 -0.80 -2.77
C CYS A 398 10.78 -0.47 -2.61
N CYS A 399 10.23 -0.67 -1.42
CA CYS A 399 8.91 -0.18 -1.04
C CYS A 399 8.98 1.30 -0.64
N LEU A 400 7.98 2.08 -1.06
CA LEU A 400 7.85 3.50 -0.72
C LEU A 400 7.36 3.68 0.74
N PRO A 401 7.70 4.81 1.37
CA PRO A 401 7.18 5.12 2.69
C PRO A 401 5.74 5.63 2.60
N ALA A 402 4.83 4.97 3.32
CA ALA A 402 3.52 5.51 3.67
C ALA A 402 3.71 6.66 4.67
N LEU A 403 3.66 7.89 4.16
CA LEU A 403 3.81 9.10 4.99
C LEU A 403 2.68 9.20 6.02
N HIS A 404 2.95 9.98 7.06
CA HIS A 404 2.01 10.28 8.15
C HIS A 404 1.61 9.11 9.05
N LEU A 405 2.16 7.91 8.82
CA LEU A 405 2.02 6.75 9.70
C LEU A 405 2.91 6.90 10.93
N ASN A 406 2.36 7.44 12.01
CA ASN A 406 3.03 7.64 13.30
C ASN A 406 2.57 6.60 14.34
N GLN A 407 1.26 6.35 14.39
CA GLN A 407 0.64 5.37 15.27
C GLN A 407 -0.35 4.55 14.46
N LEU A 408 -0.14 3.23 14.42
CA LEU A 408 -1.02 2.33 13.70
C LEU A 408 -2.49 2.47 14.17
N ASN A 409 -3.40 2.44 13.21
CA ASN A 409 -4.83 2.40 13.48
C ASN A 409 -5.16 1.15 14.33
N PRO A 410 -5.78 1.30 15.52
CA PRO A 410 -6.06 0.19 16.43
C PRO A 410 -7.13 -0.79 15.90
N HIS A 411 -7.73 -0.49 14.74
CA HIS A 411 -8.63 -1.41 14.04
C HIS A 411 -7.89 -2.28 13.00
N LEU A 412 -6.60 -2.04 12.77
CA LEU A 412 -5.75 -2.87 11.93
C LEU A 412 -5.13 -4.01 12.75
N GLU A 413 -5.43 -5.24 12.36
CA GLU A 413 -4.79 -6.42 12.93
C GLU A 413 -3.46 -6.68 12.21
N HIS A 414 -2.35 -6.61 12.95
CA HIS A 414 -0.99 -6.77 12.41
C HIS A 414 -0.18 -7.85 13.16
N SER A 415 -0.63 -8.28 14.34
CA SER A 415 0.17 -9.17 15.21
C SER A 415 0.32 -10.59 14.65
N THR A 416 -0.65 -11.02 13.84
CA THR A 416 -0.72 -12.35 13.20
C THR A 416 -0.62 -12.27 11.69
N PHE A 417 -0.19 -11.13 11.15
CA PHE A 417 -0.07 -10.89 9.73
C PHE A 417 1.37 -10.48 9.46
N ASP A 418 2.16 -11.38 8.86
CA ASP A 418 3.56 -11.13 8.49
C ASP A 418 3.64 -10.09 7.36
N ALA A 419 3.31 -8.85 7.70
CA ALA A 419 3.23 -7.70 6.84
C ALA A 419 3.81 -6.48 7.55
N TRP A 420 4.52 -5.67 6.78
CA TRP A 420 5.14 -4.46 7.24
C TRP A 420 4.46 -3.27 6.57
N LEU A 421 3.73 -2.48 7.37
CA LEU A 421 3.21 -1.19 6.93
C LEU A 421 4.37 -0.19 6.89
N ALA A 422 4.84 0.11 5.69
CA ALA A 422 6.13 0.75 5.49
C ALA A 422 6.07 2.25 5.83
N SER A 423 6.38 2.67 7.05
CA SER A 423 6.53 4.08 7.42
C SER A 423 7.84 4.72 6.91
N GLU A 424 8.79 3.88 6.48
CA GLU A 424 10.08 4.28 5.92
C GLU A 424 10.33 3.53 4.60
N CYS A 425 11.26 4.02 3.78
CA CYS A 425 11.70 3.28 2.59
C CYS A 425 12.31 1.94 3.02
N GLN A 426 11.88 0.86 2.39
CA GLN A 426 12.38 -0.48 2.71
C GLN A 426 12.80 -1.22 1.46
N ASN A 427 14.08 -1.57 1.38
CA ASN A 427 14.60 -2.36 0.28
C ASN A 427 14.31 -3.85 0.51
N PHE A 428 14.00 -4.59 -0.54
CA PHE A 428 13.92 -6.05 -0.50
C PHE A 428 15.07 -6.69 -1.31
N PRO A 429 15.61 -7.83 -0.88
CA PRO A 429 16.86 -8.39 -1.40
C PRO A 429 16.70 -9.15 -2.73
N PHE A 430 15.71 -8.79 -3.55
CA PHE A 430 15.31 -9.56 -4.73
C PHE A 430 15.84 -8.97 -6.05
N GLU A 431 16.30 -9.84 -6.97
CA GLU A 431 16.66 -9.45 -8.35
C GLU A 431 15.45 -9.25 -9.26
N GLN A 432 14.33 -9.83 -8.89
CA GLN A 432 13.05 -9.75 -9.60
C GLN A 432 11.91 -9.84 -8.58
N GLY A 433 10.75 -9.27 -8.89
CA GLY A 433 9.68 -9.24 -7.90
C GLY A 433 8.31 -8.90 -8.45
N ASN A 434 7.30 -9.10 -7.61
CA ASN A 434 5.90 -8.77 -7.86
C ASN A 434 5.43 -7.65 -6.94
N CYS A 435 4.83 -6.62 -7.54
CA CYS A 435 4.12 -5.58 -6.82
C CYS A 435 2.65 -5.54 -7.24
N HIS A 436 1.77 -5.53 -6.25
CA HIS A 436 0.33 -5.48 -6.42
C HIS A 436 -0.16 -4.03 -6.34
N VAL A 437 -1.21 -3.70 -7.10
CA VAL A 437 -1.94 -2.44 -6.98
C VAL A 437 -3.44 -2.69 -6.84
N SER A 438 -4.05 -2.05 -5.85
CA SER A 438 -5.51 -2.04 -5.65
C SER A 438 -6.10 -0.65 -5.87
N SER A 439 -7.32 -0.61 -6.42
CA SER A 439 -8.12 0.61 -6.38
C SER A 439 -9.61 0.30 -6.33
N PHE A 440 -10.31 0.92 -5.38
CA PHE A 440 -11.72 0.64 -5.08
C PHE A 440 -12.54 1.91 -5.28
N GLY A 441 -13.44 1.90 -6.26
CA GLY A 441 -14.32 3.03 -6.56
C GLY A 441 -15.40 3.16 -5.51
N PHE A 442 -15.72 4.38 -5.08
CA PHE A 442 -16.78 4.61 -4.07
C PHE A 442 -18.17 4.09 -4.50
N GLY A 443 -18.40 3.85 -5.80
CA GLY A 443 -19.62 3.20 -6.29
C GLY A 443 -19.64 1.68 -6.10
N GLY A 444 -18.56 1.09 -5.58
CA GLY A 444 -18.40 -0.35 -5.31
C GLY A 444 -17.63 -1.11 -6.38
N THR A 445 -17.15 -0.48 -7.46
CA THR A 445 -16.34 -1.16 -8.49
C THR A 445 -14.88 -1.27 -8.05
N ASN A 446 -14.38 -2.50 -7.93
CA ASN A 446 -13.01 -2.78 -7.51
C ASN A 446 -12.15 -3.14 -8.71
N GLY A 447 -10.88 -2.74 -8.67
CA GLY A 447 -9.83 -3.21 -9.57
C GLY A 447 -8.62 -3.68 -8.79
N HIS A 448 -7.94 -4.70 -9.31
CA HIS A 448 -6.68 -5.20 -8.78
C HIS A 448 -5.75 -5.64 -9.91
N ALA A 449 -4.45 -5.43 -9.78
CA ALA A 449 -3.45 -5.87 -10.76
C ALA A 449 -2.11 -6.23 -10.12
N ILE A 450 -1.33 -7.02 -10.85
CA ILE A 450 0.02 -7.47 -10.45
C ILE A 450 1.00 -7.07 -11.53
N TYR A 451 2.11 -6.47 -11.10
CA TYR A 451 3.25 -6.11 -11.93
C TYR A 451 4.47 -6.94 -11.55
N TRP A 452 5.14 -7.50 -12.55
CA TRP A 452 6.38 -8.24 -12.37
C TRP A 452 7.51 -7.60 -13.18
N GLY A 453 8.76 -7.73 -12.72
CA GLY A 453 9.93 -7.25 -13.47
C GLY A 453 11.24 -7.57 -12.76
N TYR A 454 12.36 -7.29 -13.46
CA TYR A 454 13.68 -7.33 -12.85
C TYR A 454 14.05 -5.99 -12.24
N ASN A 455 14.72 -6.06 -11.10
CA ASN A 455 15.44 -4.95 -10.53
C ASN A 455 16.55 -4.46 -11.49
N ARG A 456 16.59 -3.16 -11.75
CA ARG A 456 17.60 -2.48 -12.56
C ARG A 456 18.68 -1.82 -11.69
N GLU A 457 18.39 -1.52 -10.43
CA GLU A 457 19.38 -1.01 -9.48
C GLU A 457 19.92 -2.12 -8.59
N ARG A 458 21.17 -2.53 -8.84
CA ARG A 458 21.94 -3.25 -7.83
C ARG A 458 22.23 -2.30 -6.68
N GLN A 459 21.35 -2.22 -5.69
CA GLN A 459 21.69 -1.50 -4.47
C GLN A 459 22.83 -2.21 -3.75
N ALA A 460 24.02 -1.62 -3.89
CA ALA A 460 25.13 -1.80 -2.97
C ALA A 460 24.76 -1.12 -1.64
N GLY A 461 24.85 -1.84 -0.52
CA GLY A 461 24.58 -1.29 0.81
C GLY A 461 23.44 -1.95 1.58
N THR A 462 23.36 -3.28 1.59
CA THR A 462 22.57 -3.97 2.62
C THR A 462 23.18 -3.72 4.01
N ILE A 463 22.45 -3.98 5.09
CA ILE A 463 22.96 -4.07 6.48
C ILE A 463 24.32 -4.83 6.52
N LYS A 464 24.49 -5.80 5.61
CA LYS A 464 25.73 -6.53 5.30
C LYS A 464 26.96 -5.64 5.15
N ASP A 465 26.90 -4.55 4.37
CA ASP A 465 28.07 -3.69 4.10
C ASP A 465 28.47 -2.85 5.31
N LYS A 466 27.50 -2.45 6.14
CA LYS A 466 27.75 -1.71 7.39
C LYS A 466 28.37 -2.63 8.45
N ILE A 467 27.85 -3.85 8.59
CA ILE A 467 28.39 -4.86 9.52
C ILE A 467 29.78 -5.34 9.10
N LEU A 468 29.98 -5.72 7.83
CA LEU A 468 31.29 -6.15 7.33
C LEU A 468 32.35 -5.05 7.40
N ARG A 469 31.99 -3.78 7.14
CA ARG A 469 32.91 -2.65 7.33
C ARG A 469 33.25 -2.42 8.80
N ARG A 470 32.31 -2.63 9.73
CA ARG A 470 32.56 -2.58 11.18
C ARG A 470 33.49 -3.71 11.60
N MET A 471 33.17 -4.97 11.26
CA MET A 471 34.00 -6.14 11.58
C MET A 471 35.43 -6.04 11.03
N LYS A 472 35.60 -5.55 9.80
CA LYS A 472 36.93 -5.36 9.19
C LYS A 472 37.74 -4.21 9.81
N ARG A 473 37.12 -3.33 10.58
CA ARG A 473 37.74 -2.18 11.26
C ARG A 473 37.88 -2.37 12.77
N MET A 474 37.36 -3.48 13.31
CA MET A 474 37.54 -3.84 14.71
C MET A 474 38.99 -4.21 14.98
N ALA A 475 39.57 -3.65 16.03
CA ALA A 475 40.80 -4.19 16.61
C ALA A 475 40.46 -5.55 17.28
N PRO A 476 41.35 -6.55 17.22
CA PRO A 476 41.16 -7.77 18.00
C PRO A 476 41.09 -7.42 19.50
N PRO A 477 40.29 -8.13 20.32
CA PRO A 477 40.28 -7.90 21.76
C PRO A 477 41.69 -8.08 22.33
N GLU A 478 42.16 -7.09 23.08
CA GLU A 478 43.49 -7.10 23.70
C GLU A 478 43.36 -7.41 25.19
N VAL A 479 44.24 -8.31 25.65
CA VAL A 479 44.55 -8.42 27.07
C VAL A 479 45.72 -7.48 27.32
N ARG A 480 45.48 -6.45 28.12
CA ARG A 480 46.45 -5.42 28.50
C ARG A 480 47.06 -5.82 29.85
N PRO A 481 48.30 -6.32 29.86
CA PRO A 481 48.95 -6.72 31.10
C PRO A 481 49.28 -5.47 31.92
N VAL A 482 48.57 -5.29 33.04
CA VAL A 482 48.88 -4.29 34.05
C VAL A 482 49.63 -5.00 35.18
N GLY A 483 50.94 -4.80 35.25
CA GLY A 483 51.79 -5.44 36.26
C GLY A 483 52.05 -6.95 36.06
N ASP A 484 52.65 -7.57 37.06
CA ASP A 484 53.11 -8.97 37.02
C ASP A 484 52.05 -9.98 37.48
N ASN A 485 50.87 -9.49 37.92
CA ASN A 485 49.77 -10.32 38.40
C ASN A 485 48.72 -10.50 37.28
N PRO A 486 48.52 -11.71 36.74
CA PRO A 486 47.53 -11.97 35.69
C PRO A 486 46.09 -11.63 36.09
N ASP A 487 45.76 -11.67 37.38
CA ASP A 487 44.43 -11.32 37.89
C ASP A 487 44.14 -9.81 37.83
N GLU A 488 45.16 -8.98 37.59
CA GLU A 488 45.07 -7.53 37.47
C GLU A 488 45.08 -7.06 36.00
N TRP A 489 45.14 -7.99 35.04
CA TRP A 489 45.16 -7.65 33.63
C TRP A 489 43.80 -7.17 33.15
N GLU A 490 43.80 -6.05 32.42
CA GLU A 490 42.58 -5.53 31.80
C GLU A 490 42.33 -6.27 30.48
N SER A 491 41.08 -6.56 30.16
CA SER A 491 40.71 -7.28 28.94
C SER A 491 39.42 -6.73 28.36
N ASP A 492 39.34 -6.69 27.02
CA ASP A 492 38.12 -6.37 26.29
C ASP A 492 37.23 -7.62 26.05
N LEU A 493 37.51 -8.75 26.72
CA LEU A 493 36.78 -10.02 26.64
C LEU A 493 35.63 -10.11 27.67
N PRO A 494 34.57 -10.89 27.39
CA PRO A 494 33.51 -11.19 28.35
C PRO A 494 34.01 -12.13 29.45
N ASP A 495 34.21 -11.58 30.64
CA ASP A 495 34.63 -12.27 31.87
C ASP A 495 36.06 -12.83 31.88
N ALA A 496 36.65 -12.88 33.08
CA ALA A 496 38.02 -13.34 33.29
C ALA A 496 38.20 -14.87 33.19
N ASP A 497 37.11 -15.64 33.11
CA ASP A 497 37.08 -17.10 33.26
C ASP A 497 36.73 -17.87 31.96
N VAL A 498 36.88 -17.23 30.79
CA VAL A 498 36.62 -17.85 29.47
C VAL A 498 37.53 -19.05 29.19
N LYS A 499 36.95 -20.16 28.72
CA LYS A 499 37.68 -21.37 28.32
C LYS A 499 37.65 -21.58 26.81
N PRO A 500 38.69 -22.21 26.21
CA PRO A 500 38.66 -22.61 24.82
C PRO A 500 37.43 -23.50 24.52
N GLY A 501 36.62 -23.11 23.53
CA GLY A 501 35.40 -23.82 23.14
C GLY A 501 34.09 -23.20 23.64
N ASP A 502 34.16 -22.19 24.52
CA ASP A 502 32.99 -21.41 24.92
C ASP A 502 32.41 -20.65 23.71
N LYS A 503 31.08 -20.70 23.55
CA LYS A 503 30.35 -20.00 22.48
C LYS A 503 29.66 -18.77 23.03
N PHE A 504 29.78 -17.67 22.30
CA PHE A 504 29.15 -16.40 22.65
C PHE A 504 28.31 -15.88 21.49
N VAL A 505 27.18 -15.27 21.83
CA VAL A 505 26.37 -14.45 20.95
C VAL A 505 26.85 -13.01 21.09
N ILE A 506 27.11 -12.36 19.95
CA ILE A 506 27.51 -10.95 19.91
C ILE A 506 26.28 -10.15 19.49
N HIS A 507 25.87 -9.22 20.33
CA HIS A 507 24.74 -8.34 20.07
C HIS A 507 25.23 -7.01 19.50
N PHE A 508 24.60 -6.57 18.40
CA PHE A 508 24.73 -5.23 17.86
C PHE A 508 23.37 -4.72 17.42
N ALA A 509 23.11 -3.45 17.67
CA ALA A 509 21.89 -2.78 17.22
C ALA A 509 22.19 -1.92 15.98
N SER A 510 21.18 -1.70 15.14
CA SER A 510 21.32 -0.92 13.90
C SER A 510 21.61 0.57 14.14
N ASP A 511 21.33 1.05 15.34
CA ASP A 511 21.50 2.43 15.83
C ASP A 511 22.74 2.60 16.74
N ASP A 512 23.53 1.54 16.95
CA ASP A 512 24.78 1.64 17.71
C ASP A 512 25.76 2.64 17.05
N PRO A 513 26.36 3.57 17.81
CA PRO A 513 27.49 4.37 17.36
C PRO A 513 28.62 3.50 16.79
N PRO A 514 29.41 3.99 15.81
CA PRO A 514 30.50 3.22 15.20
C PRO A 514 31.53 2.68 16.20
N ASP A 515 31.64 3.33 17.35
CA ASP A 515 32.54 3.08 18.47
C ASP A 515 31.85 2.44 19.69
N ALA A 516 30.57 2.08 19.60
CA ALA A 516 29.85 1.45 20.70
C ALA A 516 30.52 0.11 21.10
N PRO A 517 30.71 -0.12 22.41
CA PRO A 517 31.32 -1.36 22.91
C PRO A 517 30.44 -2.57 22.61
N LEU A 518 31.07 -3.70 22.29
CA LEU A 518 30.37 -4.94 21.97
C LEU A 518 29.74 -5.55 23.21
N LYS A 519 28.51 -6.03 23.06
CA LYS A 519 27.81 -6.79 24.08
C LYS A 519 27.92 -8.27 23.75
N TRP A 520 28.50 -9.02 24.69
CA TRP A 520 28.71 -10.46 24.56
C TRP A 520 27.79 -11.18 25.53
N GLU A 521 27.14 -12.24 25.05
CA GLU A 521 26.31 -13.11 25.87
C GLU A 521 26.74 -14.57 25.67
N ARG A 522 26.93 -15.32 26.75
CA ARG A 522 27.30 -16.73 26.67
C ARG A 522 26.10 -17.53 26.17
N ALA A 523 26.24 -18.26 25.07
CA ALA A 523 25.13 -19.02 24.49
C ALA A 523 24.74 -20.17 25.43
N GLN A 524 23.59 -20.05 26.12
CA GLN A 524 22.95 -21.22 26.75
C GLN A 524 22.27 -22.07 25.69
N ALA A 525 22.25 -23.39 25.90
CA ALA A 525 21.59 -24.33 25.02
C ALA A 525 20.10 -23.98 24.95
N LEU A 526 19.68 -23.42 23.81
CA LEU A 526 18.28 -23.14 23.50
C LEU A 526 17.51 -24.47 23.54
N GLY A 527 16.53 -24.54 24.44
CA GLY A 527 15.54 -25.61 24.44
C GLY A 527 14.56 -25.41 23.29
N ASP A 528 14.15 -26.53 22.68
CA ASP A 528 13.14 -26.58 21.64
C ASP A 528 11.79 -26.05 22.19
N ASP A 529 11.21 -25.04 21.54
CA ASP A 529 9.84 -24.59 21.82
C ASP A 529 8.86 -25.68 21.35
N GLU A 530 8.04 -26.20 22.27
CA GLU A 530 7.02 -27.21 21.98
C GLU A 530 5.92 -26.65 21.05
N ASP A 531 5.62 -27.41 19.99
CA ASP A 531 4.55 -27.13 19.02
C ASP A 531 3.16 -27.03 19.68
N ASP A 532 2.43 -25.96 19.38
CA ASP A 532 1.17 -25.53 20.04
C ASP A 532 -0.10 -25.95 19.27
N ASP A 533 0.00 -26.95 18.38
CA ASP A 533 -1.00 -27.24 17.33
C ASP A 533 -2.28 -27.99 17.81
N ASP A 534 -2.30 -28.53 19.03
CA ASP A 534 -3.42 -29.36 19.56
C ASP A 534 -4.29 -28.70 20.67
N ALA A 535 -4.04 -27.44 21.03
CA ALA A 535 -4.75 -26.76 22.13
C ALA A 535 -6.18 -26.32 21.75
N PHE A 536 -7.13 -26.39 22.71
CA PHE A 536 -8.48 -25.80 22.57
C PHE A 536 -8.70 -24.67 23.57
N PHE A 537 -9.66 -23.77 23.30
CA PHE A 537 -9.91 -22.60 24.14
C PHE A 537 -11.34 -22.57 24.68
N CYS A 538 -11.46 -22.14 25.93
CA CYS A 538 -12.74 -21.77 26.53
C CYS A 538 -12.78 -20.26 26.77
N ILE A 539 -13.93 -19.64 26.54
CA ILE A 539 -14.21 -18.26 26.96
C ILE A 539 -14.88 -18.29 28.35
N THR A 540 -14.57 -17.30 29.19
CA THR A 540 -15.16 -17.18 30.53
C THR A 540 -15.40 -15.70 30.85
N GLY A 541 -16.55 -15.37 31.44
CA GLY A 541 -16.92 -13.97 31.66
C GLY A 541 -18.20 -13.75 32.45
N ASN A 542 -18.64 -12.50 32.57
CA ASN A 542 -19.84 -12.17 33.35
C ASN A 542 -21.14 -12.74 32.74
N PHE A 543 -21.17 -13.01 31.44
CA PHE A 543 -22.30 -13.59 30.71
C PHE A 543 -22.57 -15.06 31.04
N ASN A 544 -21.57 -15.81 31.52
CA ASN A 544 -21.68 -17.21 31.90
C ASN A 544 -21.29 -17.47 33.37
N GLY A 545 -21.25 -16.43 34.21
CA GLY A 545 -20.91 -16.56 35.63
C GLY A 545 -19.45 -16.89 35.91
N TRP A 546 -18.55 -16.63 34.95
CA TRP A 546 -17.13 -17.03 34.95
C TRP A 546 -16.89 -18.54 34.91
N GLU A 547 -17.85 -19.29 34.38
CA GLU A 547 -17.65 -20.70 34.01
C GLU A 547 -16.88 -20.81 32.69
N ASP A 548 -16.37 -22.00 32.35
CA ASP A 548 -15.71 -22.25 31.07
C ASP A 548 -16.73 -22.61 29.98
N ASP A 549 -16.72 -21.85 28.87
CA ASP A 549 -17.55 -22.15 27.70
C ASP A 549 -16.66 -22.45 26.49
N ARG A 550 -16.75 -23.69 25.99
CA ARG A 550 -15.84 -24.20 24.97
C ARG A 550 -16.14 -23.55 23.62
N MET A 551 -15.11 -22.95 23.03
CA MET A 551 -15.20 -22.34 21.72
C MET A 551 -15.11 -23.40 20.61
N ALA A 552 -15.80 -23.17 19.49
CA ALA A 552 -15.75 -24.03 18.32
C ALA A 552 -14.53 -23.67 17.45
N PRO A 553 -13.89 -24.63 16.77
CA PRO A 553 -12.84 -24.31 15.79
C PRO A 553 -13.41 -23.44 14.65
N GLY A 554 -12.64 -22.43 14.26
CA GLY A 554 -12.97 -21.49 13.19
C GLY A 554 -12.53 -21.95 11.80
N ASP A 555 -12.57 -21.02 10.83
CA ASP A 555 -12.21 -21.28 9.43
C ASP A 555 -10.68 -21.27 9.19
N VAL A 556 -9.88 -20.84 10.17
CA VAL A 556 -8.41 -20.73 10.10
C VAL A 556 -7.77 -21.66 11.14
N PRO A 557 -6.65 -22.36 10.83
CA PRO A 557 -5.92 -23.16 11.81
C PRO A 557 -5.55 -22.35 13.06
N GLY A 558 -5.76 -22.92 14.26
CA GLY A 558 -5.56 -22.25 15.55
C GLY A 558 -6.66 -21.26 15.97
N GLN A 559 -7.65 -21.00 15.11
CA GLN A 559 -8.77 -20.11 15.42
C GLN A 559 -9.87 -20.85 16.18
N ASN A 560 -10.39 -20.22 17.22
CA ASN A 560 -11.53 -20.67 17.98
C ASN A 560 -12.54 -19.52 18.08
N VAL A 561 -13.81 -19.80 17.85
CA VAL A 561 -14.88 -18.82 17.69
C VAL A 561 -16.09 -19.23 18.52
N THR A 562 -16.79 -18.24 19.07
CA THR A 562 -18.10 -18.41 19.69
C THR A 562 -18.94 -17.14 19.53
N THR A 563 -20.24 -17.25 19.78
CA THR A 563 -21.14 -16.08 19.82
C THR A 563 -21.55 -15.85 21.26
N VAL A 564 -21.37 -14.61 21.73
CA VAL A 564 -21.72 -14.19 23.08
C VAL A 564 -22.73 -13.06 23.01
N THR A 565 -23.80 -13.15 23.81
CA THR A 565 -24.79 -12.08 23.94
C THR A 565 -24.38 -11.13 25.05
N VAL A 566 -24.47 -9.82 24.80
CA VAL A 566 -24.17 -8.78 25.80
C VAL A 566 -25.19 -8.87 26.95
N PRO A 567 -24.73 -9.05 28.21
CA PRO A 567 -25.63 -9.27 29.34
C PRO A 567 -26.33 -7.98 29.79
N ALA A 568 -27.34 -8.15 30.66
CA ALA A 568 -28.09 -7.05 31.25
C ALA A 568 -27.17 -5.99 31.86
N GLY A 569 -27.37 -4.72 31.46
CA GLY A 569 -26.50 -3.60 31.85
C GLY A 569 -25.50 -3.16 30.77
N GLY A 570 -25.45 -3.83 29.62
CA GLY A 570 -24.72 -3.38 28.43
C GLY A 570 -23.20 -3.43 28.55
N VAL A 571 -22.68 -4.24 29.49
CA VAL A 571 -21.25 -4.41 29.73
C VAL A 571 -20.92 -5.89 29.70
N LEU A 572 -20.17 -6.32 28.70
CA LEU A 572 -19.65 -7.68 28.56
C LEU A 572 -18.19 -7.71 29.02
N GLU A 573 -17.88 -8.56 30.00
CA GLU A 573 -16.51 -8.80 30.48
C GLU A 573 -16.11 -10.24 30.23
N PHE A 574 -14.93 -10.48 29.66
CA PHE A 574 -14.47 -11.84 29.36
C PHE A 574 -12.94 -11.99 29.33
N ARG A 575 -12.48 -13.24 29.39
CA ARG A 575 -11.10 -13.71 29.16
C ARG A 575 -11.13 -15.15 28.66
N PHE A 576 -9.97 -15.75 28.41
CA PHE A 576 -9.87 -17.11 27.89
C PHE A 576 -9.10 -18.04 28.82
N LEU A 577 -9.38 -19.33 28.70
CA LEU A 577 -8.67 -20.44 29.35
C LEU A 577 -8.13 -21.37 28.27
N LYS A 578 -6.82 -21.65 28.30
CA LYS A 578 -6.21 -22.66 27.43
C LYS A 578 -6.51 -24.05 27.98
N ASP A 579 -6.97 -24.96 27.12
CA ASP A 579 -7.39 -26.33 27.46
C ASP A 579 -8.49 -26.42 28.53
N GLY A 580 -9.25 -25.33 28.74
CA GLY A 580 -10.23 -25.23 29.85
C GLY A 580 -9.59 -25.21 31.24
N ASP A 581 -8.28 -25.00 31.34
CA ASP A 581 -7.54 -25.02 32.60
C ASP A 581 -7.58 -23.64 33.28
N ALA A 582 -8.09 -23.61 34.52
CA ALA A 582 -8.20 -22.40 35.33
C ALA A 582 -6.83 -21.79 35.69
N ASP A 583 -5.76 -22.58 35.63
CA ASP A 583 -4.39 -22.12 35.86
C ASP A 583 -3.70 -21.65 34.57
N LYS A 584 -4.36 -21.74 33.41
CA LYS A 584 -3.86 -21.28 32.11
C LYS A 584 -4.70 -20.13 31.56
N VAL A 585 -4.77 -19.04 32.31
CA VAL A 585 -5.56 -17.85 31.95
C VAL A 585 -4.85 -17.03 30.88
N ILE A 586 -5.60 -16.60 29.86
CA ILE A 586 -5.15 -15.68 28.81
C ILE A 586 -6.03 -14.43 28.86
N CYS A 587 -5.41 -13.27 29.05
CA CYS A 587 -6.10 -12.01 29.28
C CYS A 587 -5.27 -10.80 28.81
N PRO A 588 -5.83 -9.58 28.77
CA PRO A 588 -5.06 -8.39 28.42
C PRO A 588 -4.11 -7.97 29.56
N ASP A 589 -2.99 -7.34 29.23
CA ASP A 589 -2.05 -6.77 30.20
C ASP A 589 -2.65 -5.65 31.06
N ILE A 590 -3.69 -4.99 30.54
CA ILE A 590 -4.41 -3.89 31.17
C ILE A 590 -5.72 -4.40 31.81
N PRO A 591 -5.98 -4.10 33.10
CA PRO A 591 -7.28 -4.38 33.73
C PRO A 591 -8.43 -3.62 33.06
N GLY A 592 -9.55 -4.30 32.81
CA GLY A 592 -10.75 -3.68 32.24
C GLY A 592 -10.56 -3.16 30.82
N CYS A 593 -9.83 -3.90 29.97
CA CYS A 593 -9.36 -3.44 28.68
C CYS A 593 -10.46 -3.40 27.62
N SER A 594 -10.74 -2.23 27.05
CA SER A 594 -11.67 -2.09 25.91
C SER A 594 -10.98 -2.15 24.54
N LYS A 595 -9.66 -2.34 24.49
CA LYS A 595 -8.88 -2.36 23.25
C LYS A 595 -8.65 -3.80 22.77
N LYS A 596 -8.86 -4.04 21.48
CA LYS A 596 -8.58 -5.34 20.84
C LYS A 596 -7.08 -5.64 20.79
N CYS A 597 -6.26 -4.63 20.48
CA CYS A 597 -4.80 -4.77 20.31
C CYS A 597 -4.00 -4.59 21.61
N ALA A 598 -4.59 -4.77 22.78
CA ALA A 598 -3.80 -4.76 24.01
C ALA A 598 -2.85 -5.96 24.02
N PRO A 599 -1.60 -5.81 24.51
CA PRO A 599 -0.72 -6.95 24.73
C PRO A 599 -1.44 -8.04 25.52
N ILE A 600 -1.37 -9.26 25.02
CA ILE A 600 -2.00 -10.42 25.63
C ILE A 600 -0.96 -11.12 26.48
N ILE A 601 -1.32 -11.42 27.72
CA ILE A 601 -0.49 -12.13 28.69
C ILE A 601 -1.11 -13.48 29.02
N GLY A 602 -0.27 -14.40 29.49
CA GLY A 602 -0.60 -15.81 29.72
C GLY A 602 -0.18 -16.72 28.56
N PRO A 603 -0.44 -18.04 28.66
CA PRO A 603 -1.19 -18.71 29.71
C PRO A 603 -0.44 -18.71 31.05
N GLU A 604 -1.04 -18.14 32.09
CA GLU A 604 -0.46 -18.08 33.44
C GLU A 604 -1.56 -18.14 34.52
N ALA A 605 -1.23 -18.69 35.69
CA ALA A 605 -2.15 -18.80 36.81
C ALA A 605 -2.32 -17.46 37.54
N GLY A 606 -3.49 -17.23 38.12
CA GLY A 606 -3.75 -16.07 38.99
C GLY A 606 -4.01 -14.74 38.25
N LEU A 607 -4.04 -14.73 36.92
CA LEU A 607 -4.41 -13.54 36.15
C LEU A 607 -5.91 -13.23 36.26
N THR A 608 -6.25 -11.96 36.53
CA THR A 608 -7.65 -11.51 36.75
C THR A 608 -8.14 -10.44 35.79
N ASN A 609 -7.27 -9.96 34.89
CA ASN A 609 -7.66 -8.96 33.91
C ASN A 609 -8.70 -9.53 32.92
N SER A 610 -9.48 -8.64 32.33
CA SER A 610 -10.55 -8.97 31.39
C SER A 610 -10.65 -7.92 30.29
N TRP A 611 -11.14 -8.36 29.12
CA TRP A 611 -11.65 -7.45 28.11
C TRP A 611 -13.04 -6.95 28.50
N VAL A 612 -13.33 -5.70 28.17
CA VAL A 612 -14.60 -5.04 28.48
C VAL A 612 -15.20 -4.43 27.21
N ILE A 613 -16.39 -4.89 26.84
CA ILE A 613 -17.16 -4.37 25.70
C ILE A 613 -18.41 -3.67 26.23
N ARG A 614 -18.69 -2.47 25.71
CA ARG A 614 -19.89 -1.69 26.05
C ARG A 614 -20.78 -1.56 24.82
N GLU A 615 -21.92 -2.22 24.85
CA GLU A 615 -22.88 -2.31 23.74
C GLU A 615 -24.32 -2.41 24.28
N GLU A 616 -25.32 -2.31 23.40
CA GLU A 616 -26.72 -2.49 23.80
C GLU A 616 -26.96 -3.92 24.32
N GLU A 617 -27.79 -4.04 25.35
CA GLU A 617 -28.26 -5.33 25.87
C GLU A 617 -28.85 -6.19 24.74
N ASP A 618 -28.64 -7.50 24.80
CA ASP A 618 -29.04 -8.47 23.76
C ASP A 618 -28.30 -8.35 22.42
N THR A 619 -27.28 -7.49 22.29
CA THR A 619 -26.41 -7.49 21.10
C THR A 619 -25.63 -8.81 21.04
N GLU A 620 -25.71 -9.52 19.91
CA GLU A 620 -24.87 -10.69 19.64
C GLU A 620 -23.49 -10.25 19.10
N LEU A 621 -22.44 -10.77 19.75
CA LEU A 621 -21.06 -10.53 19.36
C LEU A 621 -20.41 -11.87 19.01
N GLN A 622 -19.83 -11.96 17.82
CA GLN A 622 -18.92 -13.06 17.50
C GLN A 622 -17.57 -12.73 18.13
N VAL A 623 -17.07 -13.60 19.02
CA VAL A 623 -15.79 -13.48 19.72
C VAL A 623 -14.86 -14.58 19.23
N GLU A 624 -13.63 -14.20 18.91
CA GLU A 624 -12.63 -15.09 18.33
C GLU A 624 -11.30 -14.99 19.08
N ILE A 625 -10.65 -16.13 19.30
CA ILE A 625 -9.25 -16.20 19.72
C ILE A 625 -8.47 -17.02 18.69
N LEU A 626 -7.30 -16.53 18.30
CA LEU A 626 -6.36 -17.22 17.41
C LEU A 626 -5.07 -17.48 18.18
N SER A 627 -4.63 -18.74 18.20
CA SER A 627 -3.35 -19.17 18.75
C SER A 627 -2.44 -19.68 17.64
N LEU A 628 -1.24 -19.12 17.52
CA LEU A 628 -0.24 -19.56 16.53
C LEU A 628 1.17 -19.31 17.05
N LYS A 629 2.02 -20.34 17.07
CA LYS A 629 3.43 -20.27 17.51
C LYS A 629 3.59 -19.56 18.88
N GLY A 630 2.74 -19.93 19.85
CA GLY A 630 2.74 -19.36 21.21
C GLY A 630 2.25 -17.91 21.33
N LYS A 631 1.70 -17.32 20.25
CA LYS A 631 1.13 -15.97 20.26
C LYS A 631 -0.40 -16.02 20.17
N TYR A 632 -1.05 -15.08 20.86
CA TYR A 632 -2.51 -14.96 20.89
C TYR A 632 -2.99 -13.68 20.20
N SER A 633 -4.15 -13.75 19.57
CA SER A 633 -4.90 -12.61 19.06
C SER A 633 -6.38 -12.78 19.40
N VAL A 634 -7.04 -11.69 19.79
CA VAL A 634 -8.46 -11.69 20.20
C VAL A 634 -9.22 -10.66 19.38
N LEU A 635 -10.33 -11.09 18.78
CA LEU A 635 -11.21 -10.25 17.97
C LEU A 635 -12.65 -10.39 18.44
N TRP A 636 -13.44 -9.35 18.21
CA TRP A 636 -14.88 -9.40 18.36
C TRP A 636 -15.57 -8.44 17.39
N PHE A 637 -16.76 -8.76 16.91
CA PHE A 637 -17.59 -7.88 16.07
C PHE A 637 -19.08 -8.23 16.24
N LYS A 638 -19.96 -7.28 15.89
CA LYS A 638 -21.40 -7.52 15.89
C LYS A 638 -21.75 -8.58 14.85
N ALA A 639 -22.45 -9.63 15.28
CA ALA A 639 -22.85 -10.76 14.44
C ALA A 639 -23.94 -10.36 13.42
#